data_AF-A0A4Q1CZE4-F1
#
_entry.id   AF-A0A4Q1CZE4-F1
#
_cell.length_a   1.000
_cell.length_b   1.000
_cell.length_c   1.000
_cell.angle_alpha   90.00
_cell.angle_beta   90.00
_cell.angle_gamma   90.00
#
_symmetry.space_group_name_H-M   'P 1'
#
loop_
_entity.id
_entity.type
_entity.pdbx_description
1 polymer ?
#
loop_
_entity_poly.entity_id
_entity_poly.type
_entity_poly.pdbx_seq_one_letter_code
_entity_poly.pdbx_strand_id
1 'polypeptide(L)'
;MPINNPATPATGAQGSASPAPTPAPAQGSSTTAQPASGTPASGTQPSGSATSGSGTAPAPTPAPASSQTTAGAWLSKNQAAGYIQRFLDAGYDDLSDLLPDVIKTVLQGEKQGIVDRLVRIRTQELQKPQPLPPPALKPGMAMDLSAPVLKGMDGVSIKLPDLGFAPGPNVRQNVVSAAALTDEEWLALAINSDMLMGLDLEAFFEGEASTPQECFAPALWWKVPESREFFNCEHLSAKINTEITYTSKSATMVSAGFTSVTASVSTPWVSASVSHERSYKEAQSSKKSTLYIIGMYDLDRVRVDLDECAVVSPRFVSAVENALADANPKEALAKVFQKYGQIIGRQVTLGGRLFFVHAKEEVENSRIETLKSTTSAAIAGGFGAFSASAGVTVGSSSEKQESSQSMNEKIAFQAVGGDVTLANEPEKWKDTIKSPALWEVIRYDKIRYTYELLSPELRELVLMYWERPMGSDEGPIVLPKTRVETAKSADGVAISGFKISFEQKVPGLSMRYYATSADGCLHDWVSEGKLCGAESGNGSPLQEFLVELTGGLARRYELHYRALRADGTFTDWVNGKEVCGVKGMKIKDIQAVLSPVGGGILRIPAESFIPSESKGTFDIGKYGPGIICANIPGEWVLTYQFQYTGSKPVRRRLEALFASADNRPVKVEFNGAVVNPAALEYSTGAWDTSGLRTARIGTVTLMPGMNTLKISRPGPWSPHMKEFRLVAEVIDIPAISFIGNPPLNKNSIYGAGVIISSNVPLSADYEFTFTGKKSITLVLECVYTAADKRPVEIVINPDDAKPQTFSTVLATVTGGWYKDRQTVETIGEVVVRPGKNTLRLAKKDGPIPHILEFRLACREPFFDFDPDAD
;
A
#
# COMPACT_ATOMS: atom_id res chain seq x y z
N MET A 1 -34.56 -37.18 -21.88
CA MET A 1 -33.94 -38.11 -22.86
C MET A 1 -32.68 -38.67 -22.23
N PRO A 2 -32.60 -39.98 -21.95
CA PRO A 2 -31.47 -40.55 -21.24
C PRO A 2 -30.43 -41.22 -22.15
N ILE A 3 -29.18 -41.01 -21.74
CA ILE A 3 -27.99 -41.87 -21.75
C ILE A 3 -28.18 -43.31 -22.29
N ASN A 4 -27.28 -43.72 -23.18
CA ASN A 4 -26.96 -45.14 -23.40
C ASN A 4 -25.45 -45.35 -23.68
N ASN A 5 -24.91 -46.35 -22.97
CA ASN A 5 -23.58 -46.99 -22.98
C ASN A 5 -23.26 -47.69 -24.35
N PRO A 6 -22.10 -48.36 -24.62
CA PRO A 6 -21.33 -49.23 -23.68
C PRO A 6 -19.78 -49.44 -23.90
N ALA A 7 -19.18 -50.20 -22.96
CA ALA A 7 -18.24 -51.34 -23.18
C ALA A 7 -16.76 -51.24 -22.69
N THR A 8 -16.50 -51.94 -21.56
CA THR A 8 -15.32 -52.79 -21.21
C THR A 8 -15.12 -53.97 -22.19
N PRO A 9 -14.01 -54.79 -22.21
CA PRO A 9 -13.23 -55.32 -21.07
C PRO A 9 -11.71 -55.68 -21.29
N ALA A 10 -11.07 -56.27 -20.24
CA ALA A 10 -10.05 -57.36 -20.22
C ALA A 10 -8.75 -57.08 -19.40
N THR A 11 -8.60 -57.68 -18.19
CA THR A 11 -7.68 -58.79 -17.77
C THR A 11 -6.17 -58.52 -17.89
N GLY A 12 -5.24 -58.81 -16.96
CA GLY A 12 -5.15 -59.63 -15.74
C GLY A 12 -3.71 -60.18 -15.59
N ALA A 13 -3.26 -60.48 -14.35
CA ALA A 13 -2.03 -61.19 -13.90
C ALA A 13 -0.68 -60.42 -13.80
N GLN A 14 0.28 -60.75 -12.93
CA GLN A 14 0.35 -61.14 -11.49
C GLN A 14 1.85 -61.18 -11.08
N GLY A 15 2.16 -60.88 -9.80
CA GLY A 15 3.37 -61.31 -9.05
C GLY A 15 4.50 -60.27 -8.93
N SER A 16 5.27 -60.10 -7.84
CA SER A 16 5.25 -60.61 -6.45
C SER A 16 6.44 -59.97 -5.69
N ALA A 17 6.24 -59.65 -4.39
CA ALA A 17 7.17 -59.69 -3.25
C ALA A 17 8.49 -58.85 -3.17
N SER A 18 8.64 -58.15 -2.03
CA SER A 18 9.86 -57.59 -1.38
C SER A 18 10.81 -58.69 -0.81
N PRO A 19 11.92 -58.45 -0.03
CA PRO A 19 12.58 -57.21 0.48
C PRO A 19 14.16 -57.18 0.45
N ALA A 20 14.77 -56.02 0.83
CA ALA A 20 16.10 -55.68 1.46
C ALA A 20 17.36 -56.61 1.30
N PRO A 21 18.64 -56.12 1.30
CA PRO A 21 19.26 -55.22 2.31
C PRO A 21 20.45 -54.29 1.85
N THR A 22 20.94 -53.45 2.77
CA THR A 22 22.25 -52.70 2.79
C THR A 22 23.45 -53.68 2.81
N PRO A 23 24.73 -53.34 2.44
CA PRO A 23 25.61 -52.33 3.09
C PRO A 23 26.68 -51.61 2.18
N ALA A 24 27.47 -50.68 2.76
CA ALA A 24 28.69 -50.02 2.21
C ALA A 24 29.95 -50.96 2.26
N PRO A 25 31.26 -50.57 2.13
CA PRO A 25 31.99 -49.34 1.69
C PRO A 25 33.30 -49.58 0.83
N ALA A 26 34.09 -48.49 0.57
CA ALA A 26 35.56 -48.38 0.27
C ALA A 26 36.09 -48.86 -1.12
N GLN A 27 37.16 -48.36 -1.78
CA GLN A 27 38.44 -47.66 -1.49
C GLN A 27 38.79 -46.74 -2.71
N GLY A 28 39.64 -45.69 -2.73
CA GLY A 28 40.95 -45.37 -2.13
C GLY A 28 42.01 -45.25 -3.26
N SER A 29 42.59 -44.08 -3.57
CA SER A 29 43.95 -43.64 -3.15
C SER A 29 44.17 -42.16 -3.60
N SER A 30 44.50 -41.18 -2.75
CA SER A 30 45.83 -40.71 -2.30
C SER A 30 46.88 -40.58 -3.43
N THR A 31 47.45 -39.41 -3.73
CA THR A 31 48.40 -38.68 -2.86
C THR A 31 48.49 -37.15 -3.09
N THR A 32 48.65 -36.47 -1.94
CA THR A 32 49.17 -35.11 -1.63
C THR A 32 50.54 -34.79 -2.28
N ALA A 33 51.06 -33.56 -2.44
CA ALA A 33 51.00 -32.34 -1.62
C ALA A 33 51.45 -31.06 -2.39
N GLN A 34 50.93 -29.93 -1.92
CA GLN A 34 51.36 -28.50 -2.02
C GLN A 34 52.76 -28.22 -1.37
N PRO A 35 53.24 -26.96 -1.20
CA PRO A 35 53.43 -25.81 -2.11
C PRO A 35 54.80 -25.06 -1.86
N ALA A 36 55.03 -23.91 -2.53
CA ALA A 36 55.35 -22.59 -1.92
C ALA A 36 56.34 -21.69 -2.71
N SER A 37 55.86 -20.46 -3.00
CA SER A 37 56.47 -19.10 -2.88
C SER A 37 57.91 -18.75 -3.30
N GLY A 38 58.04 -17.58 -3.96
CA GLY A 38 59.20 -16.67 -3.80
C GLY A 38 59.55 -15.78 -5.01
N THR A 39 59.48 -14.46 -4.85
CA THR A 39 60.15 -13.39 -5.65
C THR A 39 61.31 -12.83 -4.77
N PRO A 40 62.18 -11.84 -5.15
CA PRO A 40 62.37 -11.10 -6.42
C PRO A 40 63.85 -10.75 -6.81
N ALA A 41 63.97 -9.97 -7.92
CA ALA A 41 64.94 -8.88 -8.20
C ALA A 41 66.16 -9.11 -9.12
N SER A 42 66.28 -8.28 -10.17
CA SER A 42 67.38 -7.30 -10.41
C SER A 42 67.50 -6.93 -11.90
N GLY A 43 68.05 -5.74 -12.18
CA GLY A 43 68.25 -5.21 -13.53
C GLY A 43 69.73 -4.95 -13.89
N THR A 44 69.90 -4.28 -15.05
CA THR A 44 71.08 -3.56 -15.60
C THR A 44 71.97 -4.27 -16.65
N GLN A 45 72.23 -3.52 -17.73
CA GLN A 45 73.02 -3.70 -19.00
C GLN A 45 74.56 -3.89 -18.82
N PRO A 46 75.50 -3.88 -19.84
CA PRO A 46 75.47 -3.54 -21.30
C PRO A 46 76.40 -4.35 -22.27
N SER A 47 76.49 -3.87 -23.55
CA SER A 47 77.55 -4.05 -24.59
C SER A 47 77.58 -5.39 -25.38
N GLY A 48 77.83 -5.49 -26.69
CA GLY A 48 78.17 -4.56 -27.77
C GLY A 48 79.24 -5.20 -28.68
N SER A 49 78.94 -5.53 -29.96
CA SER A 49 79.90 -5.51 -31.09
C SER A 49 79.29 -5.89 -32.45
N ALA A 50 79.71 -5.13 -33.48
CA ALA A 50 79.54 -5.16 -34.95
C ALA A 50 79.55 -6.56 -35.64
N THR A 51 79.10 -6.79 -36.89
CA THR A 51 79.45 -6.08 -38.15
C THR A 51 78.59 -6.53 -39.38
N SER A 52 78.30 -5.58 -40.28
CA SER A 52 78.24 -5.57 -41.77
C SER A 52 77.28 -6.40 -42.65
N GLY A 53 76.51 -5.66 -43.49
CA GLY A 53 76.24 -5.84 -44.94
C GLY A 53 75.02 -6.70 -45.34
N SER A 54 74.21 -6.44 -46.38
CA SER A 54 74.09 -5.42 -47.44
C SER A 54 72.75 -5.62 -48.21
N GLY A 55 72.22 -4.56 -48.87
CA GLY A 55 71.12 -4.58 -49.87
C GLY A 55 69.70 -4.67 -49.28
N THR A 56 68.69 -3.85 -49.62
CA THR A 56 68.23 -3.38 -50.94
C THR A 56 67.31 -2.15 -50.75
N ALA A 57 67.32 -1.19 -51.69
CA ALA A 57 66.40 -0.04 -51.70
C ALA A 57 65.02 -0.41 -52.29
N PRO A 58 63.96 0.35 -51.94
CA PRO A 58 63.30 1.16 -52.96
C PRO A 58 62.90 2.58 -52.49
N ALA A 59 62.83 3.48 -53.47
CA ALA A 59 62.38 4.89 -53.41
C ALA A 59 60.84 5.04 -53.24
N PRO A 60 60.25 6.25 -53.16
CA PRO A 60 60.77 7.56 -52.74
C PRO A 60 60.07 8.08 -51.46
N THR A 61 60.80 8.86 -50.67
CA THR A 61 60.35 9.53 -49.45
C THR A 61 59.34 10.66 -49.75
N PRO A 62 58.17 10.73 -49.08
CA PRO A 62 57.49 11.99 -48.82
C PRO A 62 58.07 12.65 -47.55
N ALA A 63 58.12 13.98 -47.58
CA ALA A 63 58.69 14.91 -46.59
C ALA A 63 58.21 14.73 -45.11
N PRO A 64 58.90 15.35 -44.12
CA PRO A 64 59.17 14.76 -42.81
C PRO A 64 58.14 15.04 -41.69
N ALA A 65 58.33 14.31 -40.60
CA ALA A 65 57.67 14.23 -39.27
C ALA A 65 57.27 15.54 -38.53
N SER A 66 56.74 16.55 -39.21
CA SER A 66 56.45 17.88 -38.63
C SER A 66 55.06 18.01 -37.96
N SER A 67 54.20 17.00 -38.05
CA SER A 67 52.87 16.97 -37.43
C SER A 67 52.77 16.09 -36.18
N GLN A 68 53.88 15.56 -35.66
CA GLN A 68 53.89 14.63 -34.51
C GLN A 68 54.07 15.31 -33.15
N THR A 69 54.44 16.60 -33.10
CA THR A 69 54.64 17.33 -31.84
C THR A 69 53.43 18.19 -31.48
N THR A 70 53.17 18.38 -30.18
CA THR A 70 52.01 19.15 -29.72
C THR A 70 52.13 20.64 -30.07
N ALA A 71 53.36 21.18 -30.10
CA ALA A 71 53.63 22.52 -30.63
C ALA A 71 53.37 22.62 -32.15
N GLY A 72 53.80 21.63 -32.93
CA GLY A 72 53.63 21.61 -34.39
C GLY A 72 52.17 21.50 -34.82
N ALA A 73 51.38 20.67 -34.11
CA ALA A 73 49.94 20.56 -34.31
C ALA A 73 49.21 21.88 -33.98
N TRP A 74 49.61 22.56 -32.91
CA TRP A 74 49.03 23.84 -32.52
C TRP A 74 49.36 24.96 -33.52
N LEU A 75 50.61 25.04 -33.98
CA LEU A 75 51.01 26.01 -35.01
C LEU A 75 50.26 25.75 -36.32
N SER A 76 50.07 24.50 -36.72
CA SER A 76 49.27 24.14 -37.90
C SER A 76 47.82 24.60 -37.78
N LYS A 77 47.18 24.30 -36.64
CA LYS A 77 45.79 24.70 -36.34
C LYS A 77 45.60 26.21 -36.37
N ASN A 78 46.61 26.98 -35.96
CA ASN A 78 46.59 28.44 -35.90
C ASN A 78 47.17 29.13 -37.15
N GLN A 79 47.20 28.41 -38.27
CA GLN A 79 47.65 28.93 -39.58
C GLN A 79 49.10 29.45 -39.55
N ALA A 80 49.96 28.77 -38.80
CA ALA A 80 51.38 29.07 -38.62
C ALA A 80 52.28 27.85 -38.93
N ALA A 81 51.79 26.91 -39.74
CA ALA A 81 52.52 25.68 -40.11
C ALA A 81 53.91 25.96 -40.71
N GLY A 82 54.06 27.08 -41.44
CA GLY A 82 55.35 27.48 -42.02
C GLY A 82 56.44 27.82 -41.00
N TYR A 83 56.10 27.95 -39.72
CA TYR A 83 57.05 28.28 -38.65
C TYR A 83 57.41 27.09 -37.75
N ILE A 84 56.81 25.92 -37.96
CA ILE A 84 57.02 24.72 -37.12
C ILE A 84 58.49 24.39 -36.96
N GLN A 85 59.24 24.39 -38.06
CA GLN A 85 60.67 24.03 -38.01
C GLN A 85 61.48 25.01 -37.17
N ARG A 86 61.14 26.32 -37.14
CA ARG A 86 61.84 27.31 -36.31
C ARG A 86 61.64 27.07 -34.82
N PHE A 87 60.46 26.62 -34.41
CA PHE A 87 60.21 26.26 -33.01
C PHE A 87 60.92 24.96 -32.62
N LEU A 88 60.95 23.98 -33.52
CA LEU A 88 61.71 22.74 -33.32
C LEU A 88 63.23 23.00 -33.23
N ASP A 89 63.78 23.83 -34.11
CA ASP A 89 65.21 24.19 -34.12
C ASP A 89 65.60 25.00 -32.86
N ALA A 90 64.64 25.73 -32.27
CA ALA A 90 64.81 26.44 -31.00
C ALA A 90 64.58 25.54 -29.77
N GLY A 91 64.28 24.24 -29.97
CA GLY A 91 64.09 23.26 -28.89
C GLY A 91 62.70 23.29 -28.23
N TYR A 92 61.69 23.84 -28.90
CA TYR A 92 60.32 23.94 -28.40
C TYR A 92 59.39 23.01 -29.21
N ASP A 93 59.30 21.75 -28.79
CA ASP A 93 58.47 20.73 -29.41
C ASP A 93 57.13 20.49 -28.67
N ASP A 94 57.00 20.90 -27.41
CA ASP A 94 55.74 20.80 -26.66
C ASP A 94 54.92 22.11 -26.65
N LEU A 95 53.57 21.97 -26.66
CA LEU A 95 52.66 23.11 -26.58
C LEU A 95 52.84 23.92 -25.28
N SER A 96 53.24 23.29 -24.18
CA SER A 96 53.51 23.97 -22.91
C SER A 96 54.67 24.97 -23.01
N ASP A 97 55.63 24.73 -23.90
CA ASP A 97 56.81 25.58 -24.10
C ASP A 97 56.51 26.85 -24.91
N LEU A 98 55.41 26.86 -25.68
CA LEU A 98 54.96 28.01 -26.45
C LEU A 98 54.36 29.08 -25.54
N LEU A 99 55.18 29.73 -24.71
CA LEU A 99 54.77 30.89 -23.91
C LEU A 99 54.74 32.16 -24.78
N PRO A 100 53.95 33.20 -24.41
CA PRO A 100 53.86 34.45 -25.17
C PRO A 100 55.22 35.06 -25.52
N ASP A 101 56.18 35.02 -24.59
CA ASP A 101 57.51 35.60 -24.83
C ASP A 101 58.42 34.67 -25.65
N VAL A 102 58.21 33.36 -25.57
CA VAL A 102 58.87 32.39 -26.47
C VAL A 102 58.38 32.59 -27.90
N ILE A 103 57.07 32.75 -28.12
CA ILE A 103 56.50 33.03 -29.44
C ILE A 103 57.06 34.33 -30.02
N LYS A 104 57.13 35.40 -29.22
CA LYS A 104 57.73 36.69 -29.65
C LYS A 104 59.20 36.56 -30.00
N THR A 105 59.95 35.75 -29.24
CA THR A 105 61.39 35.57 -29.43
C THR A 105 61.69 34.73 -30.67
N VAL A 106 61.03 33.59 -30.84
CA VAL A 106 61.25 32.68 -31.99
C VAL A 106 60.78 33.32 -33.31
N LEU A 107 59.75 34.19 -33.27
CA LEU A 107 59.22 34.89 -34.44
C LEU A 107 59.71 36.34 -34.55
N GLN A 108 60.82 36.69 -33.89
CA GLN A 108 61.39 38.02 -33.98
C GLN A 108 61.74 38.37 -35.45
N GLY A 109 61.21 39.50 -35.95
CA GLY A 109 61.41 39.94 -37.33
C GLY A 109 60.31 39.53 -38.32
N GLU A 110 59.33 38.73 -37.90
CA GLU A 110 58.14 38.42 -38.70
C GLU A 110 57.08 39.54 -38.65
N LYS A 111 56.08 39.46 -39.53
CA LYS A 111 54.99 40.44 -39.57
C LYS A 111 54.26 40.49 -38.22
N GLN A 112 54.19 41.67 -37.62
CA GLN A 112 53.56 41.89 -36.31
C GLN A 112 52.19 41.18 -36.16
N GLY A 113 51.37 41.21 -37.21
CA GLY A 113 50.03 40.60 -37.20
C GLY A 113 49.97 39.08 -36.95
N ILE A 114 51.00 38.31 -37.34
CA ILE A 114 51.01 36.86 -37.04
C ILE A 114 51.49 36.60 -35.61
N VAL A 115 52.49 37.36 -35.16
CA VAL A 115 53.03 37.29 -33.80
C VAL A 115 51.97 37.69 -32.78
N ASP A 116 51.30 38.83 -32.98
CA ASP A 116 50.24 39.33 -32.10
C ASP A 116 49.05 38.36 -32.04
N ARG A 117 48.69 37.73 -33.17
CA ARG A 117 47.62 36.74 -33.22
C ARG A 117 47.97 35.49 -32.42
N LEU A 118 49.15 34.92 -32.63
CA LEU A 118 49.58 33.71 -31.91
C LEU A 118 49.77 33.99 -30.41
N VAL A 119 50.37 35.12 -30.06
CA VAL A 119 50.50 35.59 -28.67
C VAL A 119 49.13 35.78 -28.03
N ARG A 120 48.18 36.42 -28.72
CA ARG A 120 46.82 36.61 -28.20
C ARG A 120 46.11 35.29 -27.96
N ILE A 121 46.13 34.37 -28.93
CA ILE A 121 45.49 33.05 -28.79
C ILE A 121 46.13 32.30 -27.62
N ARG A 122 47.45 32.28 -27.53
CA ARG A 122 48.15 31.58 -26.46
C ARG A 122 47.95 32.22 -25.10
N THR A 123 47.90 33.54 -25.02
CA THR A 123 47.57 34.28 -23.78
C THR A 123 46.16 33.94 -23.32
N GLN A 124 45.19 33.83 -24.24
CA GLN A 124 43.83 33.41 -23.93
C GLN A 124 43.75 31.92 -23.51
N GLU A 125 44.55 31.04 -24.12
CA GLU A 125 44.62 29.63 -23.75
C GLU A 125 45.30 29.40 -22.39
N LEU A 126 46.33 30.19 -22.06
CA LEU A 126 46.99 30.17 -20.75
C LEU A 126 46.14 30.84 -19.65
N GLN A 127 45.21 31.72 -20.03
CA GLN A 127 44.21 32.31 -19.12
C GLN A 127 42.98 31.41 -18.92
N LYS A 128 42.73 30.43 -19.79
CA LYS A 128 41.78 29.35 -19.47
C LYS A 128 42.41 28.54 -18.32
N PRO A 129 41.70 28.29 -17.22
CA PRO A 129 42.22 27.42 -16.18
C PRO A 129 42.56 26.06 -16.81
N GLN A 130 43.84 25.66 -16.81
CA GLN A 130 44.14 24.25 -16.94
C GLN A 130 43.39 23.54 -15.81
N PRO A 131 42.70 22.41 -16.05
CA PRO A 131 42.17 21.62 -14.97
C PRO A 131 43.37 21.26 -14.10
N LEU A 132 43.42 21.83 -12.90
CA LEU A 132 44.20 21.23 -11.83
C LEU A 132 43.70 19.78 -11.71
N PRO A 133 44.57 18.79 -11.43
CA PRO A 133 44.06 17.50 -11.01
C PRO A 133 43.03 17.77 -9.89
N PRO A 134 41.82 17.20 -9.98
CA PRO A 134 40.80 17.43 -8.97
C PRO A 134 41.44 17.19 -7.60
N PRO A 135 41.24 18.09 -6.62
CA PRO A 135 41.78 17.87 -5.29
C PRO A 135 41.29 16.51 -4.80
N ALA A 136 42.22 15.66 -4.34
CA ALA A 136 41.88 14.30 -3.92
C ALA A 136 40.68 14.32 -2.97
N LEU A 137 39.60 13.66 -3.38
CA LEU A 137 38.38 13.57 -2.59
C LEU A 137 38.70 12.87 -1.28
N LYS A 138 38.53 13.56 -0.15
CA LYS A 138 38.84 12.98 1.16
C LYS A 138 37.72 12.02 1.57
N PRO A 139 38.03 10.80 2.06
CA PRO A 139 37.04 9.92 2.66
C PRO A 139 36.17 10.64 3.69
N GLY A 140 34.85 10.41 3.63
CA GLY A 140 33.87 11.00 4.52
C GLY A 140 33.36 12.40 4.13
N MET A 141 33.92 13.03 3.08
CA MET A 141 33.44 14.32 2.60
C MET A 141 32.03 14.19 1.99
N ALA A 142 31.07 14.97 2.52
CA ALA A 142 29.71 15.05 1.99
C ALA A 142 29.57 16.18 0.96
N MET A 143 28.86 15.93 -0.14
CA MET A 143 28.71 16.84 -1.28
C MET A 143 27.26 16.96 -1.75
N ASP A 144 26.82 18.20 -1.97
CA ASP A 144 25.55 18.51 -2.61
C ASP A 144 25.69 18.39 -4.14
N LEU A 145 25.06 17.37 -4.73
CA LEU A 145 25.09 17.11 -6.16
C LEU A 145 23.92 17.77 -6.93
N SER A 146 23.09 18.57 -6.26
CA SER A 146 21.89 19.18 -6.87
C SER A 146 22.15 20.37 -7.82
N ALA A 147 23.41 20.75 -8.06
CA ALA A 147 23.77 21.86 -8.95
C ALA A 147 25.00 21.51 -9.82
N PRO A 148 25.10 22.01 -11.06
CA PRO A 148 26.21 21.72 -11.99
C PRO A 148 27.57 22.29 -11.55
N VAL A 149 27.63 22.97 -10.39
CA VAL A 149 28.85 23.49 -9.77
C VAL A 149 28.84 23.04 -8.31
N LEU A 150 29.75 22.13 -7.95
CA LEU A 150 29.90 21.63 -6.59
C LEU A 150 30.46 22.76 -5.71
N LYS A 151 29.74 23.16 -4.67
CA LYS A 151 30.28 24.00 -3.60
C LYS A 151 30.56 23.13 -2.40
N GLY A 152 31.82 22.99 -2.01
CA GLY A 152 32.19 22.34 -0.75
C GLY A 152 31.64 23.12 0.46
N MET A 153 31.47 22.44 1.60
CA MET A 153 31.05 23.05 2.87
C MET A 153 32.05 24.10 3.40
N ASP A 154 33.23 24.19 2.78
CA ASP A 154 34.31 25.15 3.02
C ASP A 154 34.27 26.39 2.08
N GLY A 155 33.28 26.47 1.18
CA GLY A 155 33.12 27.59 0.24
C GLY A 155 33.93 27.48 -1.06
N VAL A 156 34.68 26.39 -1.28
CA VAL A 156 35.43 26.16 -2.52
C VAL A 156 34.47 25.66 -3.61
N SER A 157 34.45 26.35 -4.76
CA SER A 157 33.62 25.98 -5.92
C SER A 157 34.43 25.11 -6.88
N ILE A 158 34.08 23.82 -6.98
CA ILE A 158 34.63 22.89 -7.97
C ILE A 158 33.68 22.89 -9.17
N LYS A 159 34.16 23.40 -10.30
CA LYS A 159 33.53 23.11 -11.59
C LYS A 159 33.85 21.64 -11.86
N LEU A 160 32.84 20.77 -11.85
CA LEU A 160 33.00 19.37 -12.24
C LEU A 160 33.73 19.36 -13.59
N PRO A 161 34.89 18.68 -13.73
CA PRO A 161 35.54 18.54 -15.03
C PRO A 161 34.57 17.88 -16.02
N ASP A 162 34.91 17.87 -17.30
CA ASP A 162 34.42 16.85 -18.22
C ASP A 162 34.82 15.45 -17.66
N LEU A 163 34.12 14.97 -16.63
CA LEU A 163 34.19 13.61 -16.07
C LEU A 163 33.50 12.68 -17.07
N GLY A 164 33.91 12.78 -18.33
CA GLY A 164 33.54 11.86 -19.36
C GLY A 164 34.24 10.55 -19.03
N PHE A 165 33.46 9.48 -18.99
CA PHE A 165 33.95 8.17 -19.37
C PHE A 165 34.39 8.26 -20.84
N ALA A 166 35.51 8.93 -21.13
CA ALA A 166 36.00 9.14 -22.48
C ALA A 166 36.88 7.94 -22.86
N PRO A 167 36.39 6.97 -23.65
CA PRO A 167 37.30 5.99 -24.23
C PRO A 167 38.21 6.72 -25.22
N GLY A 168 39.52 6.56 -25.07
CA GLY A 168 40.45 6.89 -26.16
C GLY A 168 40.06 6.13 -27.43
N PRO A 169 40.30 6.69 -28.63
CA PRO A 169 39.68 6.25 -29.89
C PRO A 169 40.03 4.82 -30.39
N ASN A 170 40.71 3.98 -29.60
CA ASN A 170 41.22 2.67 -30.05
C ASN A 170 41.18 1.53 -29.00
N VAL A 171 40.39 1.60 -27.93
CA VAL A 171 40.32 0.50 -26.94
C VAL A 171 39.08 -0.37 -27.20
N ARG A 172 39.29 -1.66 -27.50
CA ARG A 172 38.21 -2.67 -27.42
C ARG A 172 37.61 -2.60 -26.01
N GLN A 173 36.35 -2.15 -25.88
CA GLN A 173 35.70 -1.96 -24.59
C GLN A 173 35.46 -3.32 -23.91
N ASN A 174 36.36 -3.70 -23.02
CA ASN A 174 36.07 -4.70 -22.00
C ASN A 174 35.06 -4.11 -21.01
N VAL A 175 34.23 -4.96 -20.38
CA VAL A 175 33.32 -4.52 -19.31
C VAL A 175 34.15 -3.89 -18.19
N VAL A 176 33.86 -2.65 -17.83
CA VAL A 176 34.48 -1.98 -16.68
C VAL A 176 33.86 -2.54 -15.40
N SER A 177 34.69 -3.09 -14.51
CA SER A 177 34.24 -3.52 -13.19
C SER A 177 34.06 -2.32 -12.27
N ALA A 178 32.99 -2.29 -11.47
CA ALA A 178 32.78 -1.25 -10.46
C ALA A 178 33.95 -1.17 -9.45
N ALA A 179 34.66 -2.29 -9.22
CA ALA A 179 35.85 -2.32 -8.39
C ALA A 179 37.03 -1.51 -8.95
N ALA A 180 37.05 -1.24 -10.26
CA ALA A 180 38.10 -0.47 -10.92
C ALA A 180 37.83 1.05 -10.94
N LEU A 181 36.63 1.49 -10.52
CA LEU A 181 36.26 2.90 -10.57
C LEU A 181 37.04 3.73 -9.55
N THR A 182 37.51 4.90 -9.96
CA THR A 182 38.07 5.90 -9.04
C THR A 182 36.96 6.60 -8.26
N ASP A 183 37.33 7.34 -7.22
CA ASP A 183 36.34 8.05 -6.40
C ASP A 183 35.66 9.18 -7.20
N GLU A 184 36.36 9.77 -8.19
CA GLU A 184 35.80 10.73 -9.14
C GLU A 184 34.83 10.07 -10.14
N GLU A 185 35.11 8.85 -10.59
CA GLU A 185 34.20 8.09 -11.45
C GLU A 185 32.95 7.63 -10.70
N TRP A 186 33.08 7.28 -9.42
CA TRP A 186 31.93 7.02 -8.54
C TRP A 186 31.09 8.27 -8.31
N LEU A 187 31.73 9.42 -8.10
CA LEU A 187 31.04 10.70 -8.01
C LEU A 187 30.28 11.01 -9.31
N ALA A 188 30.91 10.81 -10.48
CA ALA A 188 30.26 11.00 -11.77
C ALA A 188 29.07 10.05 -11.95
N LEU A 189 29.20 8.80 -11.54
CA LEU A 189 28.11 7.83 -11.56
C LEU A 189 26.96 8.26 -10.63
N ALA A 190 27.24 8.76 -9.43
CA ALA A 190 26.23 9.28 -8.51
C ALA A 190 25.46 10.50 -9.02
N ILE A 191 26.11 11.34 -9.83
CA ILE A 191 25.48 12.48 -10.50
C ILE A 191 24.55 12.00 -11.62
N ASN A 192 24.99 11.01 -12.39
CA ASN A 192 24.31 10.65 -13.64
C ASN A 192 23.24 9.57 -13.48
N SER A 193 23.21 8.83 -12.37
CA SER A 193 22.32 7.67 -12.20
C SER A 193 21.11 7.93 -11.30
N ASP A 194 20.86 9.19 -10.92
CA ASP A 194 19.77 9.66 -10.04
C ASP A 194 19.56 8.87 -8.72
N MET A 195 20.55 8.09 -8.27
CA MET A 195 20.41 7.17 -7.13
C MET A 195 20.24 7.85 -5.77
N LEU A 196 20.43 9.17 -5.72
CA LEU A 196 20.26 10.02 -4.53
C LEU A 196 18.89 10.70 -4.47
N MET A 197 18.07 10.52 -5.50
CA MET A 197 16.74 11.09 -5.62
C MET A 197 15.71 10.22 -4.88
N GLY A 198 14.76 10.87 -4.22
CA GLY A 198 13.58 10.16 -3.73
C GLY A 198 12.59 9.94 -4.87
N LEU A 199 11.61 9.07 -4.66
CA LEU A 199 10.58 8.72 -5.64
C LEU A 199 9.23 9.27 -5.19
N ASP A 200 8.51 9.86 -6.16
CA ASP A 200 7.11 10.22 -6.02
C ASP A 200 6.24 9.04 -6.44
N LEU A 201 5.67 8.36 -5.44
CA LEU A 201 4.68 7.31 -5.68
C LEU A 201 3.25 7.83 -5.63
N GLU A 202 3.01 8.93 -4.92
CA GLU A 202 1.68 9.48 -4.69
C GLU A 202 1.05 9.93 -6.01
N ALA A 203 1.74 10.77 -6.79
CA ALA A 203 1.28 11.22 -8.10
C ALA A 203 0.96 10.05 -9.04
N PHE A 204 1.76 8.98 -9.02
CA PHE A 204 1.50 7.78 -9.81
C PHE A 204 0.23 7.05 -9.39
N PHE A 205 0.02 6.87 -8.08
CA PHE A 205 -1.14 6.15 -7.58
C PHE A 205 -2.43 6.98 -7.57
N GLU A 206 -2.35 8.30 -7.54
CA GLU A 206 -3.49 9.20 -7.74
C GLU A 206 -3.83 9.39 -9.23
N GLY A 207 -2.97 8.93 -10.12
CA GLY A 207 -3.18 8.98 -11.57
C GLY A 207 -2.73 10.30 -12.22
N GLU A 208 -1.99 11.13 -11.49
CA GLU A 208 -1.34 12.33 -12.00
C GLU A 208 -0.08 12.01 -12.83
N ALA A 209 0.59 10.88 -12.52
CA ALA A 209 1.72 10.36 -13.28
C ALA A 209 1.45 8.94 -13.83
N SER A 210 1.99 8.63 -15.00
CA SER A 210 1.83 7.31 -15.65
C SER A 210 2.83 6.25 -15.16
N THR A 211 3.92 6.67 -14.51
CA THR A 211 4.96 5.82 -13.91
C THR A 211 5.42 6.42 -12.58
N PRO A 212 6.01 5.63 -11.66
CA PRO A 212 6.83 6.19 -10.57
C PRO A 212 7.86 7.16 -11.14
N GLN A 213 7.99 8.34 -10.53
CA GLN A 213 8.92 9.37 -10.99
C GLN A 213 9.95 9.68 -9.91
N GLU A 214 11.17 9.97 -10.35
CA GLU A 214 12.19 10.58 -9.50
C GLU A 214 11.80 12.03 -9.22
N CYS A 215 12.00 12.44 -7.97
CA CYS A 215 11.66 13.77 -7.52
C CYS A 215 12.69 14.80 -8.01
N PHE A 216 12.34 16.08 -7.93
CA PHE A 216 13.17 17.15 -8.47
C PHE A 216 14.39 17.50 -7.60
N ALA A 217 14.42 17.08 -6.33
CA ALA A 217 15.50 17.39 -5.41
C ALA A 217 16.03 16.14 -4.68
N PRO A 218 17.36 16.02 -4.51
CA PRO A 218 17.94 14.87 -3.82
C PRO A 218 17.66 14.93 -2.32
N ALA A 219 17.12 13.83 -1.79
CA ALA A 219 16.95 13.64 -0.34
C ALA A 219 18.26 13.24 0.34
N LEU A 220 19.25 12.79 -0.44
CA LEU A 220 20.58 12.39 0.01
C LEU A 220 21.68 13.23 -0.66
N TRP A 221 22.79 13.43 0.05
CA TRP A 221 24.05 13.94 -0.48
C TRP A 221 25.05 12.82 -0.61
N TRP A 222 25.89 12.86 -1.65
CA TRP A 222 26.96 11.88 -1.82
C TRP A 222 27.99 12.06 -0.71
N LYS A 223 28.35 10.97 -0.05
CA LYS A 223 29.45 10.92 0.91
C LYS A 223 30.56 10.09 0.29
N VAL A 224 31.74 10.69 0.10
CA VAL A 224 32.91 9.98 -0.41
C VAL A 224 33.15 8.74 0.48
N PRO A 225 33.05 7.52 -0.07
CA PRO A 225 33.08 6.31 0.74
C PRO A 225 34.37 6.17 1.54
N GLU A 226 34.26 5.70 2.78
CA GLU A 226 35.42 5.44 3.65
C GLU A 226 36.07 4.07 3.37
N SER A 227 35.30 3.16 2.77
CA SER A 227 35.72 1.82 2.38
C SER A 227 35.12 1.46 1.02
N ARG A 228 35.51 0.30 0.49
CA ARG A 228 34.92 -0.28 -0.75
C ARG A 228 33.78 -1.26 -0.46
N GLU A 229 33.22 -1.26 0.77
CA GLU A 229 32.16 -2.18 1.18
C GLU A 229 30.75 -1.71 0.79
N PHE A 230 30.60 -0.45 0.37
CA PHE A 230 29.32 0.14 -0.05
C PHE A 230 28.76 -0.45 -1.36
N PHE A 231 29.50 -1.29 -2.07
CA PHE A 231 29.02 -1.89 -3.31
C PHE A 231 29.41 -3.35 -3.47
N ASN A 232 28.60 -4.08 -4.25
CA ASN A 232 28.91 -5.43 -4.71
C ASN A 232 28.89 -5.47 -6.24
N CYS A 233 29.93 -6.00 -6.85
CA CYS A 233 29.95 -6.24 -8.30
C CYS A 233 28.97 -7.37 -8.61
N GLU A 234 27.95 -7.09 -9.42
CA GLU A 234 26.93 -8.08 -9.77
C GLU A 234 27.29 -8.79 -11.10
N HIS A 235 26.75 -10.00 -11.26
CA HIS A 235 27.10 -10.98 -12.28
C HIS A 235 27.27 -10.42 -13.71
N LEU A 236 28.42 -10.69 -14.32
CA LEU A 236 28.85 -10.25 -15.66
C LEU A 236 28.00 -10.79 -16.85
N SER A 237 26.79 -11.33 -16.60
CA SER A 237 25.90 -11.95 -17.59
C SER A 237 24.44 -11.54 -17.37
N ALA A 238 23.69 -11.37 -18.46
CA ALA A 238 22.28 -10.97 -18.41
C ALA A 238 21.38 -11.97 -17.67
N LYS A 239 20.39 -11.45 -16.95
CA LYS A 239 19.33 -12.21 -16.28
C LYS A 239 18.01 -11.96 -17.01
N ILE A 240 17.32 -13.03 -17.39
CA ILE A 240 15.97 -12.95 -17.95
C ILE A 240 14.98 -13.27 -16.83
N ASN A 241 14.10 -12.32 -16.53
CA ASN A 241 13.07 -12.45 -15.53
C ASN A 241 11.69 -12.21 -16.17
N THR A 242 10.69 -12.94 -15.69
CA THR A 242 9.29 -12.71 -16.08
C THR A 242 8.44 -12.61 -14.84
N GLU A 243 7.62 -11.56 -14.78
CA GLU A 243 6.64 -11.37 -13.71
C GLU A 243 5.24 -11.28 -14.29
N ILE A 244 4.24 -11.69 -13.49
CA ILE A 244 2.82 -11.56 -13.85
C ILE A 244 2.10 -10.86 -12.71
N THR A 245 1.34 -9.84 -13.06
CA THR A 245 0.51 -9.06 -12.16
C THR A 245 -0.94 -8.99 -12.67
N TYR A 246 -1.88 -8.65 -11.78
CA TYR A 246 -3.31 -8.60 -12.10
C TYR A 246 -3.84 -7.18 -12.35
N THR A 247 -2.99 -6.17 -12.15
CA THR A 247 -3.36 -4.76 -12.34
C THR A 247 -2.29 -4.05 -13.16
N SER A 248 -2.69 -3.04 -13.94
CA SER A 248 -1.75 -2.23 -14.70
C SER A 248 -0.77 -1.49 -13.78
N LYS A 249 -1.22 -1.02 -12.61
CA LYS A 249 -0.38 -0.31 -11.65
C LYS A 249 0.73 -1.20 -11.07
N SER A 250 0.40 -2.44 -10.71
CA SER A 250 1.41 -3.43 -10.28
C SER A 250 2.42 -3.71 -11.41
N ALA A 251 1.96 -3.82 -12.65
CA ALA A 251 2.85 -4.05 -13.80
C ALA A 251 3.84 -2.91 -14.02
N THR A 252 3.38 -1.66 -13.88
CA THR A 252 4.24 -0.47 -13.98
C THR A 252 5.28 -0.42 -12.85
N MET A 253 4.90 -0.77 -11.62
CA MET A 253 5.85 -0.85 -10.49
C MET A 253 6.96 -1.86 -10.75
N VAL A 254 6.60 -3.06 -11.21
CA VAL A 254 7.60 -4.10 -11.54
C VAL A 254 8.54 -3.63 -12.65
N SER A 255 7.97 -3.00 -13.68
CA SER A 255 8.72 -2.43 -14.80
C SER A 255 9.73 -1.37 -14.34
N ALA A 256 9.33 -0.52 -13.39
CA ALA A 256 10.15 0.53 -12.78
C ALA A 256 11.24 0.02 -11.80
N GLY A 257 11.41 -1.30 -11.63
CA GLY A 257 12.50 -1.83 -10.79
C GLY A 257 12.10 -2.25 -9.38
N PHE A 258 10.82 -2.21 -9.04
CA PHE A 258 10.32 -2.71 -7.75
C PHE A 258 9.98 -4.20 -7.87
N THR A 259 10.77 -5.06 -7.24
CA THR A 259 10.48 -6.50 -7.22
C THR A 259 9.30 -6.81 -6.31
N SER A 260 8.58 -7.92 -6.56
CA SER A 260 7.43 -8.34 -5.75
C SER A 260 7.75 -8.56 -4.26
N VAL A 261 9.03 -8.80 -3.92
CA VAL A 261 9.52 -8.92 -2.54
C VAL A 261 9.83 -7.54 -1.92
N THR A 262 10.15 -6.52 -2.70
CA THR A 262 10.40 -5.13 -2.23
C THR A 262 9.15 -4.25 -2.26
N ALA A 263 8.11 -4.67 -2.98
CA ALA A 263 6.74 -4.16 -2.86
C ALA A 263 6.11 -4.42 -1.46
N SER A 264 6.83 -5.12 -0.56
CA SER A 264 6.46 -5.29 0.84
C SER A 264 6.88 -4.12 1.74
N VAL A 265 7.64 -3.13 1.25
CA VAL A 265 7.72 -1.81 1.91
C VAL A 265 6.42 -1.05 1.61
N SER A 266 5.38 -1.51 2.31
CA SER A 266 4.27 -0.83 2.96
C SER A 266 4.02 0.68 2.80
N THR A 267 4.29 1.30 1.65
CA THR A 267 3.64 2.58 1.29
C THR A 267 2.14 2.34 1.16
N PRO A 268 1.25 3.30 1.46
CA PRO A 268 -0.16 3.03 1.57
C PRO A 268 -0.68 2.75 0.17
N TRP A 269 -0.05 3.33 -0.84
CA TRP A 269 -0.34 3.14 -2.23
C TRP A 269 0.16 1.81 -2.78
N VAL A 270 1.37 1.35 -2.39
CA VAL A 270 1.87 0.02 -2.79
C VAL A 270 1.14 -1.09 -2.05
N SER A 271 0.90 -0.95 -0.74
CA SER A 271 0.11 -1.92 0.05
C SER A 271 -1.37 -1.93 -0.35
N ALA A 272 -1.98 -0.78 -0.66
CA ALA A 272 -3.31 -0.71 -1.26
C ALA A 272 -3.33 -1.42 -2.63
N SER A 273 -2.29 -1.26 -3.45
CA SER A 273 -2.24 -1.91 -4.76
C SER A 273 -1.97 -3.41 -4.68
N VAL A 274 -1.13 -3.86 -3.75
CA VAL A 274 -0.88 -5.28 -3.47
C VAL A 274 -2.12 -5.95 -2.85
N SER A 275 -2.83 -5.27 -1.96
CA SER A 275 -4.09 -5.75 -1.40
C SER A 275 -5.21 -5.72 -2.44
N HIS A 276 -5.25 -4.70 -3.30
CA HIS A 276 -6.14 -4.63 -4.46
C HIS A 276 -5.85 -5.80 -5.41
N GLU A 277 -4.59 -6.12 -5.67
CA GLU A 277 -4.16 -7.26 -6.48
C GLU A 277 -4.56 -8.61 -5.86
N ARG A 278 -4.41 -8.78 -4.54
CA ARG A 278 -4.85 -9.99 -3.83
C ARG A 278 -6.38 -10.13 -3.84
N SER A 279 -7.10 -9.06 -3.57
CA SER A 279 -8.56 -9.00 -3.61
C SER A 279 -9.09 -9.24 -5.03
N TYR A 280 -8.47 -8.65 -6.05
CA TYR A 280 -8.79 -8.91 -7.46
C TYR A 280 -8.56 -10.39 -7.81
N LYS A 281 -7.43 -10.96 -7.38
CA LYS A 281 -7.11 -12.37 -7.59
C LYS A 281 -8.15 -13.31 -6.96
N GLU A 282 -8.61 -12.99 -5.74
CA GLU A 282 -9.61 -13.78 -5.01
C GLU A 282 -11.02 -13.62 -5.61
N ALA A 283 -11.43 -12.38 -5.92
CA ALA A 283 -12.75 -12.07 -6.51
C ALA A 283 -12.92 -12.59 -7.95
N GLN A 284 -11.86 -12.61 -8.76
CA GLN A 284 -11.89 -13.04 -10.16
C GLN A 284 -11.65 -14.54 -10.37
N SER A 285 -11.56 -15.32 -9.30
CA SER A 285 -11.51 -16.80 -9.37
C SER A 285 -12.73 -17.44 -10.06
N SER A 286 -13.77 -16.65 -10.39
CA SER A 286 -15.02 -17.12 -11.00
C SER A 286 -15.39 -16.54 -12.38
N LYS A 287 -14.67 -15.55 -12.97
CA LYS A 287 -14.90 -15.01 -14.34
C LYS A 287 -13.64 -14.37 -14.97
N LYS A 288 -13.64 -14.28 -16.31
CA LYS A 288 -12.63 -13.69 -17.23
C LYS A 288 -11.78 -12.57 -16.59
N SER A 289 -10.46 -12.75 -16.58
CA SER A 289 -9.46 -11.88 -15.95
C SER A 289 -8.49 -11.28 -16.97
N THR A 290 -7.91 -10.11 -16.67
CA THR A 290 -6.82 -9.52 -17.47
C THR A 290 -5.52 -9.69 -16.71
N LEU A 291 -4.53 -10.34 -17.33
CA LEU A 291 -3.20 -10.55 -16.78
C LEU A 291 -2.21 -9.60 -17.46
N TYR A 292 -1.32 -9.01 -16.68
CA TYR A 292 -0.22 -8.19 -17.18
C TYR A 292 1.08 -8.98 -17.02
N ILE A 293 1.72 -9.27 -18.14
CA ILE A 293 2.97 -10.03 -18.20
C ILE A 293 4.11 -9.06 -18.47
N ILE A 294 5.11 -9.07 -17.60
CA ILE A 294 6.28 -8.21 -17.67
C ILE A 294 7.48 -9.10 -17.97
N GLY A 295 8.08 -8.95 -19.17
CA GLY A 295 9.35 -9.58 -19.50
C GLY A 295 10.49 -8.61 -19.28
N MET A 296 11.57 -9.05 -18.63
CA MET A 296 12.72 -8.23 -18.28
C MET A 296 14.03 -8.93 -18.67
N TYR A 297 14.96 -8.16 -19.21
CA TYR A 297 16.33 -8.54 -19.53
C TYR A 297 17.27 -7.57 -18.82
N ASP A 298 17.79 -8.00 -17.67
CA ASP A 298 18.59 -7.19 -16.75
C ASP A 298 20.08 -7.50 -16.93
N LEU A 299 20.86 -6.47 -17.20
CA LEU A 299 22.32 -6.45 -17.14
C LEU A 299 22.74 -5.73 -15.86
N ASP A 300 22.70 -6.46 -14.74
CA ASP A 300 23.17 -5.97 -13.44
C ASP A 300 24.69 -5.66 -13.52
N ARG A 301 25.10 -4.48 -13.07
CA ARG A 301 26.52 -4.09 -13.03
C ARG A 301 27.03 -3.98 -11.61
N VAL A 302 26.31 -3.24 -10.78
CA VAL A 302 26.71 -3.02 -9.39
C VAL A 302 25.50 -2.83 -8.51
N ARG A 303 25.51 -3.46 -7.34
CA ARG A 303 24.56 -3.16 -6.26
C ARG A 303 25.23 -2.19 -5.30
N VAL A 304 24.59 -1.08 -4.98
CA VAL A 304 25.09 0.00 -4.11
C VAL A 304 24.23 0.07 -2.86
N ASP A 305 24.87 0.13 -1.68
CA ASP A 305 24.25 0.41 -0.39
C ASP A 305 24.43 1.90 -0.05
N LEU A 306 23.33 2.64 -0.08
CA LEU A 306 23.34 4.09 0.08
C LEU A 306 23.57 4.53 1.54
N ASP A 307 23.41 3.63 2.52
CA ASP A 307 23.74 3.96 3.92
C ASP A 307 25.25 4.17 4.14
N GLU A 308 26.08 3.58 3.29
CA GLU A 308 27.54 3.62 3.41
C GLU A 308 28.19 4.75 2.58
N CYS A 309 27.49 5.26 1.56
CA CYS A 309 28.00 6.26 0.61
C CYS A 309 27.12 7.52 0.48
N ALA A 310 26.13 7.71 1.35
CA ALA A 310 25.31 8.91 1.35
C ALA A 310 24.97 9.41 2.76
N VAL A 311 24.61 10.68 2.86
CA VAL A 311 24.09 11.32 4.08
C VAL A 311 22.81 12.07 3.78
N VAL A 312 21.97 12.29 4.80
CA VAL A 312 20.73 13.06 4.62
C VAL A 312 21.03 14.49 4.16
N SER A 313 20.29 14.95 3.15
CA SER A 313 20.40 16.31 2.62
C SER A 313 20.01 17.33 3.70
N PRO A 314 20.89 18.25 4.13
CA PRO A 314 20.54 19.33 5.05
C PRO A 314 19.41 20.23 4.51
N ARG A 315 19.27 20.34 3.18
CA ARG A 315 18.15 21.05 2.54
C ARG A 315 16.82 20.34 2.77
N PHE A 316 16.81 19.01 2.71
CA PHE A 316 15.62 18.21 3.03
C PHE A 316 15.24 18.38 4.50
N VAL A 317 16.21 18.26 5.43
CA VAL A 317 15.98 18.45 6.87
C VAL A 317 15.40 19.85 7.15
N SER A 318 16.02 20.90 6.59
CA SER A 318 15.54 22.27 6.76
C SER A 318 14.13 22.48 6.18
N ALA A 319 13.81 21.83 5.06
CA ALA A 319 12.47 21.91 4.47
C ALA A 319 11.41 21.26 5.37
N VAL A 320 11.74 20.12 6.00
CA VAL A 320 10.86 19.46 6.97
C VAL A 320 10.66 20.32 8.22
N GLU A 321 11.72 20.88 8.79
CA GLU A 321 11.65 21.75 9.95
C GLU A 321 10.77 22.98 9.69
N ASN A 322 10.95 23.63 8.53
CA ASN A 322 10.12 24.76 8.11
C ASN A 322 8.65 24.35 7.91
N ALA A 323 8.39 23.17 7.35
CA ALA A 323 7.04 22.67 7.17
C ALA A 323 6.35 22.37 8.52
N LEU A 324 7.09 21.83 9.49
CA LEU A 324 6.57 21.57 10.85
C LEU A 324 6.24 22.86 11.61
N ALA A 325 6.91 23.97 11.29
CA ALA A 325 6.66 25.29 11.87
C ALA A 325 5.54 26.08 11.18
N ASP A 326 5.00 25.57 10.06
CA ASP A 326 3.93 26.23 9.31
C ASP A 326 2.60 26.24 10.08
N ALA A 327 1.69 27.16 9.73
CA ALA A 327 0.34 27.20 10.29
C ALA A 327 -0.49 25.95 9.90
N ASN A 328 -0.17 25.32 8.78
CA ASN A 328 -0.75 24.05 8.32
C ASN A 328 0.36 23.02 8.02
N PRO A 329 0.95 22.39 9.06
CA PRO A 329 2.07 21.46 8.88
C PRO A 329 1.77 20.29 7.95
N LYS A 330 0.52 19.81 7.92
CA LYS A 330 0.12 18.68 7.06
C LYS A 330 0.29 19.01 5.57
N GLU A 331 -0.23 20.15 5.12
CA GLU A 331 -0.12 20.57 3.72
C GLU A 331 1.30 21.00 3.35
N ALA A 332 2.02 21.64 4.28
CA ALA A 332 3.42 22.01 4.07
C ALA A 332 4.31 20.77 3.91
N LEU A 333 4.12 19.73 4.74
CA LEU A 333 4.84 18.47 4.62
C LEU A 333 4.53 17.76 3.30
N ALA A 334 3.28 17.81 2.80
CA ALA A 334 2.92 17.26 1.49
C ALA A 334 3.79 17.84 0.37
N LYS A 335 3.98 19.16 0.36
CA LYS A 335 4.82 19.86 -0.61
C LYS A 335 6.30 19.47 -0.48
N VAL A 336 6.77 19.20 0.74
CA VAL A 336 8.14 18.71 0.97
C VAL A 336 8.29 17.31 0.38
N PHE A 337 7.38 16.39 0.66
CA PHE A 337 7.47 15.02 0.15
C PHE A 337 7.22 14.92 -1.36
N GLN A 338 6.42 15.81 -1.95
CA GLN A 338 6.32 15.95 -3.40
C GLN A 338 7.65 16.39 -4.05
N LYS A 339 8.45 17.20 -3.33
CA LYS A 339 9.72 17.73 -3.85
C LYS A 339 10.90 16.78 -3.68
N TYR A 340 10.95 16.04 -2.57
CA TYR A 340 12.07 15.19 -2.17
C TYR A 340 11.77 13.68 -2.25
N GLY A 341 10.51 13.31 -2.50
CA GLY A 341 10.03 11.93 -2.56
C GLY A 341 9.47 11.43 -1.24
N GLN A 342 8.46 10.55 -1.29
CA GLN A 342 7.94 9.87 -0.10
C GLN A 342 8.84 8.68 0.29
N ILE A 343 9.50 8.06 -0.68
CA ILE A 343 10.43 6.95 -0.48
C ILE A 343 11.77 7.21 -1.16
N ILE A 344 12.77 6.43 -0.77
CA ILE A 344 14.09 6.43 -1.39
C ILE A 344 14.70 5.03 -1.38
N GLY A 345 15.59 4.76 -2.34
CA GLY A 345 16.46 3.61 -2.31
C GLY A 345 17.29 3.57 -1.03
N ARG A 346 17.34 2.40 -0.41
CA ARG A 346 18.37 2.06 0.59
C ARG A 346 19.47 1.23 -0.07
N GLN A 347 19.06 0.30 -0.91
CA GLN A 347 19.95 -0.51 -1.73
C GLN A 347 19.42 -0.55 -3.16
N VAL A 348 20.26 -0.20 -4.12
CA VAL A 348 19.89 -0.09 -5.54
C VAL A 348 20.84 -0.91 -6.40
N THR A 349 20.35 -1.47 -7.50
CA THR A 349 21.19 -2.05 -8.55
C THR A 349 21.26 -1.11 -9.74
N LEU A 350 22.48 -0.76 -10.14
CA LEU A 350 22.80 0.01 -11.33
C LEU A 350 23.15 -0.93 -12.50
N GLY A 351 22.77 -0.54 -13.72
CA GLY A 351 23.08 -1.30 -14.93
C GLY A 351 22.23 -0.88 -16.12
N GLY A 352 21.80 -1.87 -16.90
CA GLY A 352 20.86 -1.69 -18.01
C GLY A 352 19.73 -2.72 -17.95
N ARG A 353 18.51 -2.31 -18.31
CA ARG A 353 17.34 -3.17 -18.42
C ARG A 353 16.62 -2.94 -19.73
N LEU A 354 16.25 -4.02 -20.41
CA LEU A 354 15.17 -4.01 -21.39
C LEU A 354 13.93 -4.67 -20.80
N PHE A 355 12.76 -4.09 -21.02
CA PHE A 355 11.51 -4.68 -20.56
C PHE A 355 10.35 -4.41 -21.52
N PHE A 356 9.28 -5.17 -21.36
CA PHE A 356 8.00 -4.89 -22.00
C PHE A 356 6.85 -5.34 -21.11
N VAL A 357 5.66 -4.78 -21.35
CA VAL A 357 4.43 -5.16 -20.65
C VAL A 357 3.40 -5.62 -21.69
N HIS A 358 2.86 -6.82 -21.52
CA HIS A 358 1.83 -7.38 -22.38
C HIS A 358 0.57 -7.72 -21.57
N ALA A 359 -0.57 -7.13 -21.94
CA ALA A 359 -1.86 -7.42 -21.33
C ALA A 359 -2.59 -8.53 -22.10
N LYS A 360 -3.06 -9.56 -21.38
CA LYS A 360 -3.77 -10.72 -21.95
C LYS A 360 -5.06 -11.00 -21.19
N GLU A 361 -6.17 -11.12 -21.91
CA GLU A 361 -7.45 -11.56 -21.32
C GLU A 361 -7.49 -13.10 -21.25
N GLU A 362 -7.76 -13.67 -20.06
CA GLU A 362 -7.75 -15.12 -19.82
C GLU A 362 -8.92 -15.58 -18.92
N VAL A 363 -9.43 -16.79 -19.18
CA VAL A 363 -10.72 -17.27 -18.64
C VAL A 363 -10.56 -18.14 -17.39
N GLU A 364 -9.35 -18.61 -17.02
CA GLU A 364 -9.19 -19.57 -15.92
C GLU A 364 -7.84 -19.46 -15.16
N ASN A 365 -7.89 -19.27 -13.84
CA ASN A 365 -6.71 -19.13 -12.96
C ASN A 365 -5.85 -20.40 -12.83
N SER A 366 -6.39 -21.58 -13.20
CA SER A 366 -5.74 -22.89 -13.03
C SER A 366 -4.48 -23.11 -13.90
N ARG A 367 -4.18 -22.19 -14.82
CA ARG A 367 -3.06 -22.28 -15.77
C ARG A 367 -1.95 -21.24 -15.56
N ILE A 368 -1.98 -20.45 -14.48
CA ILE A 368 -1.05 -19.33 -14.28
C ILE A 368 0.42 -19.77 -14.21
N GLU A 369 0.76 -20.87 -13.53
CA GLU A 369 2.16 -21.35 -13.49
C GLU A 369 2.61 -21.90 -14.85
N THR A 370 1.71 -22.56 -15.56
CA THR A 370 1.93 -22.99 -16.95
C THR A 370 2.10 -21.77 -17.87
N LEU A 371 1.38 -20.67 -17.63
CA LEU A 371 1.51 -19.43 -18.38
C LEU A 371 2.81 -18.69 -18.05
N LYS A 372 3.20 -18.60 -16.77
CA LYS A 372 4.50 -18.06 -16.35
C LYS A 372 5.64 -18.80 -17.03
N SER A 373 5.64 -20.14 -16.97
CA SER A 373 6.69 -20.95 -17.58
C SER A 373 6.68 -20.90 -19.11
N THR A 374 5.50 -20.92 -19.74
CA THR A 374 5.38 -20.86 -21.22
C THR A 374 5.77 -19.47 -21.74
N THR A 375 5.34 -18.40 -21.07
CA THR A 375 5.68 -17.04 -21.47
C THR A 375 7.15 -16.74 -21.18
N SER A 376 7.69 -17.20 -20.04
CA SER A 376 9.13 -17.10 -19.76
C SER A 376 9.95 -17.86 -20.78
N ALA A 377 9.50 -19.03 -21.24
CA ALA A 377 10.18 -19.79 -22.30
C ALA A 377 10.09 -19.09 -23.66
N ALA A 378 8.96 -18.46 -23.99
CA ALA A 378 8.80 -17.67 -25.21
C ALA A 378 9.67 -16.39 -25.17
N ILE A 379 9.72 -15.72 -24.02
CA ILE A 379 10.60 -14.56 -23.75
C ILE A 379 12.06 -14.98 -23.82
N ALA A 380 12.44 -16.08 -23.18
CA ALA A 380 13.80 -16.62 -23.25
C ALA A 380 14.15 -17.14 -24.64
N GLY A 381 13.18 -17.58 -25.44
CA GLY A 381 13.36 -17.91 -26.87
C GLY A 381 13.54 -16.67 -27.73
N GLY A 382 12.77 -15.61 -27.46
CA GLY A 382 12.89 -14.29 -28.10
C GLY A 382 14.22 -13.62 -27.78
N PHE A 383 14.55 -13.44 -26.50
CA PHE A 383 15.85 -12.94 -26.02
C PHE A 383 17.01 -13.91 -26.29
N GLY A 384 16.76 -15.21 -26.32
CA GLY A 384 17.76 -16.26 -26.59
C GLY A 384 18.16 -16.34 -28.06
N ALA A 385 17.28 -15.95 -29.00
CA ALA A 385 17.66 -15.73 -30.39
C ALA A 385 18.66 -14.57 -30.55
N PHE A 386 18.69 -13.63 -29.61
CA PHE A 386 19.68 -12.54 -29.54
C PHE A 386 20.94 -12.97 -28.73
N SER A 387 20.77 -13.64 -27.59
CA SER A 387 21.85 -14.06 -26.68
C SER A 387 22.56 -15.37 -27.10
N ALA A 388 23.30 -15.37 -28.21
CA ALA A 388 24.13 -16.52 -28.64
C ALA A 388 25.40 -16.77 -27.78
N SER A 389 25.55 -16.14 -26.60
CA SER A 389 26.76 -16.27 -25.76
C SER A 389 26.53 -16.67 -24.29
N ALA A 390 25.34 -17.13 -23.89
CA ALA A 390 25.11 -17.69 -22.56
C ALA A 390 24.27 -18.98 -22.67
N GLY A 391 24.85 -20.11 -22.27
CA GLY A 391 24.31 -21.46 -22.49
C GLY A 391 23.00 -21.77 -21.77
N VAL A 392 21.87 -21.34 -22.36
CA VAL A 392 20.52 -21.77 -21.96
C VAL A 392 20.07 -22.90 -22.88
N THR A 393 19.97 -24.11 -22.35
CA THR A 393 19.47 -25.28 -23.08
C THR A 393 17.96 -25.17 -23.27
N VAL A 394 17.51 -24.83 -24.49
CA VAL A 394 16.09 -24.82 -24.85
C VAL A 394 15.67 -26.24 -25.24
N GLY A 395 14.85 -26.89 -24.40
CA GLY A 395 14.29 -28.22 -24.68
C GLY A 395 13.32 -28.21 -25.86
N SER A 396 13.50 -29.15 -26.79
CA SER A 396 12.67 -29.33 -27.98
C SER A 396 11.32 -29.96 -27.63
N SER A 397 10.23 -29.19 -27.75
CA SER A 397 8.87 -29.73 -27.77
C SER A 397 8.01 -28.95 -28.77
N SER A 398 7.46 -29.67 -29.74
CA SER A 398 6.78 -29.18 -30.96
C SER A 398 5.44 -28.46 -30.76
N GLU A 399 4.91 -28.37 -29.53
CA GLU A 399 3.65 -27.65 -29.23
C GLU A 399 3.86 -26.18 -28.78
N LYS A 400 5.10 -25.70 -28.60
CA LYS A 400 5.43 -24.39 -28.01
C LYS A 400 5.73 -23.25 -29.02
N GLN A 401 5.58 -23.49 -30.32
CA GLN A 401 6.12 -22.59 -31.35
C GLN A 401 5.13 -21.47 -31.78
N GLU A 402 3.81 -21.69 -31.73
CA GLU A 402 2.81 -20.70 -32.17
C GLU A 402 2.64 -19.48 -31.22
N SER A 403 2.76 -19.67 -29.91
CA SER A 403 2.67 -18.55 -28.94
C SER A 403 3.90 -17.64 -29.00
N SER A 404 5.07 -18.20 -29.32
CA SER A 404 6.34 -17.47 -29.41
C SER A 404 6.39 -16.56 -30.65
N GLN A 405 5.85 -17.02 -31.79
CA GLN A 405 5.80 -16.24 -33.04
C GLN A 405 4.78 -15.10 -32.99
N SER A 406 3.59 -15.34 -32.43
CA SER A 406 2.54 -14.31 -32.33
C SER A 406 2.83 -13.22 -31.29
N MET A 407 3.62 -13.51 -30.25
CA MET A 407 4.14 -12.50 -29.31
C MET A 407 5.27 -11.67 -29.92
N ASN A 408 6.16 -12.28 -30.71
CA ASN A 408 7.34 -11.60 -31.28
C ASN A 408 7.00 -10.48 -32.28
N GLU A 409 5.84 -10.55 -32.95
CA GLU A 409 5.42 -9.53 -33.93
C GLU A 409 4.81 -8.25 -33.30
N LYS A 410 4.58 -8.21 -31.98
CA LYS A 410 3.81 -7.12 -31.31
C LYS A 410 4.49 -6.49 -30.09
N ILE A 411 5.72 -6.87 -29.76
CA ILE A 411 6.41 -6.38 -28.55
C ILE A 411 7.38 -5.27 -28.92
N ALA A 412 7.13 -4.05 -28.42
CA ALA A 412 8.09 -2.96 -28.40
C ALA A 412 8.78 -2.93 -27.04
N PHE A 413 10.11 -3.00 -27.02
CA PHE A 413 10.90 -2.95 -25.80
C PHE A 413 11.08 -1.51 -25.33
N GLN A 414 11.09 -1.34 -24.01
CA GLN A 414 11.51 -0.13 -23.31
C GLN A 414 12.85 -0.40 -22.63
N ALA A 415 13.67 0.64 -22.48
CA ALA A 415 15.01 0.54 -21.89
C ALA A 415 15.16 1.47 -20.69
N VAL A 416 15.88 1.01 -19.67
CA VAL A 416 16.42 1.82 -18.56
C VAL A 416 17.92 1.60 -18.53
N GLY A 417 18.71 2.66 -18.59
CA GLY A 417 20.16 2.58 -18.78
C GLY A 417 20.56 2.14 -20.19
N GLY A 418 21.81 2.42 -20.55
CA GLY A 418 22.32 2.29 -21.92
C GLY A 418 21.80 3.36 -22.85
N ASP A 419 22.09 3.16 -24.14
CA ASP A 419 21.49 3.97 -25.19
C ASP A 419 20.05 3.52 -25.42
N VAL A 420 19.11 4.20 -24.77
CA VAL A 420 17.66 3.88 -24.85
C VAL A 420 17.09 3.95 -26.26
N THR A 421 17.76 4.62 -27.21
CA THR A 421 17.33 4.64 -28.62
C THR A 421 17.50 3.28 -29.30
N LEU A 422 18.33 2.41 -28.74
CA LEU A 422 18.58 1.05 -29.21
C LEU A 422 17.71 0.00 -28.49
N ALA A 423 16.64 0.40 -27.77
CA ALA A 423 15.80 -0.53 -27.02
C ALA A 423 15.25 -1.71 -27.85
N ASN A 424 14.95 -1.47 -29.13
CA ASN A 424 14.48 -2.48 -30.07
C ASN A 424 15.61 -3.15 -30.88
N GLU A 425 16.88 -2.88 -30.54
CA GLU A 425 18.08 -3.51 -31.08
C GLU A 425 18.95 -4.10 -29.95
N PRO A 426 18.48 -5.13 -29.21
CA PRO A 426 19.11 -5.62 -27.98
C PRO A 426 20.59 -5.99 -28.13
N GLU A 427 20.98 -6.50 -29.30
CA GLU A 427 22.35 -6.87 -29.63
C GLU A 427 23.31 -5.69 -29.69
N LYS A 428 22.82 -4.50 -30.11
CA LYS A 428 23.61 -3.26 -30.09
C LYS A 428 23.50 -2.58 -28.73
N TRP A 429 22.32 -2.60 -28.12
CA TRP A 429 22.08 -1.98 -26.81
C TRP A 429 22.96 -2.59 -25.71
N LYS A 430 23.13 -3.91 -25.65
CA LYS A 430 23.92 -4.57 -24.59
C LYS A 430 25.38 -4.09 -24.52
N ASP A 431 25.95 -3.70 -25.65
CA ASP A 431 27.32 -3.20 -25.74
C ASP A 431 27.45 -1.79 -25.14
N THR A 432 26.38 -1.01 -25.10
CA THR A 432 26.37 0.33 -24.50
C THR A 432 26.51 0.28 -22.97
N ILE A 433 26.02 -0.79 -22.33
CA ILE A 433 26.10 -1.01 -20.87
C ILE A 433 27.53 -1.37 -20.41
N LYS A 434 28.50 -1.50 -21.32
CA LYS A 434 29.91 -1.74 -20.95
C LYS A 434 30.55 -0.51 -20.29
N SER A 435 30.05 0.67 -20.62
CA SER A 435 30.49 1.95 -20.05
C SER A 435 29.67 2.28 -18.80
N PRO A 436 30.30 2.61 -17.65
CA PRO A 436 29.58 3.07 -16.47
C PRO A 436 28.83 4.39 -16.67
N ALA A 437 29.15 5.15 -17.72
CA ALA A 437 28.44 6.38 -18.10
C ALA A 437 26.94 6.23 -18.33
N LEU A 438 26.52 5.02 -18.70
CA LEU A 438 25.15 4.72 -19.08
C LEU A 438 24.51 3.75 -18.09
N TRP A 439 25.08 3.60 -16.88
CA TRP A 439 24.47 2.78 -15.84
C TRP A 439 23.44 3.61 -15.09
N GLU A 440 22.21 3.10 -15.07
CA GLU A 440 21.07 3.72 -14.38
C GLU A 440 20.54 2.80 -13.29
N VAL A 441 19.73 3.35 -12.37
CA VAL A 441 19.00 2.53 -11.39
C VAL A 441 17.97 1.67 -12.11
N ILE A 442 18.26 0.38 -12.23
CA ILE A 442 17.35 -0.60 -12.85
C ILE A 442 16.54 -1.38 -11.81
N ARG A 443 16.94 -1.34 -10.53
CA ARG A 443 16.23 -2.07 -9.47
C ARG A 443 16.41 -1.41 -8.10
N TYR A 444 15.32 -1.35 -7.35
CA TYR A 444 15.30 -0.94 -5.96
C TYR A 444 15.27 -2.19 -5.07
N ASP A 445 16.43 -2.71 -4.69
CA ASP A 445 16.56 -3.95 -3.91
C ASP A 445 16.10 -3.80 -2.45
N LYS A 446 16.24 -2.60 -1.88
CA LYS A 446 15.65 -2.20 -0.60
C LYS A 446 15.25 -0.73 -0.68
N ILE A 447 14.09 -0.38 -0.14
CA ILE A 447 13.62 1.00 -0.03
C ILE A 447 13.29 1.35 1.42
N ARG A 448 13.18 2.64 1.71
CA ARG A 448 12.71 3.18 2.98
C ARG A 448 11.94 4.48 2.76
N TYR A 449 11.25 4.95 3.78
CA TYR A 449 10.68 6.30 3.74
C TYR A 449 11.75 7.36 3.82
N THR A 450 11.56 8.48 3.11
CA THR A 450 12.45 9.64 3.25
C THR A 450 12.40 10.23 4.65
N TYR A 451 11.24 10.20 5.35
CA TYR A 451 11.17 10.64 6.75
C TYR A 451 12.02 9.76 7.70
N GLU A 452 12.35 8.52 7.32
CA GLU A 452 13.22 7.64 8.14
C GLU A 452 14.69 8.04 8.08
N LEU A 453 15.05 8.99 7.19
CA LEU A 453 16.35 9.65 7.17
C LEU A 453 16.51 10.68 8.30
N LEU A 454 15.40 11.15 8.88
CA LEU A 454 15.40 12.20 9.90
C LEU A 454 15.82 11.67 11.27
N SER A 455 16.25 12.59 12.15
CA SER A 455 16.49 12.28 13.55
C SER A 455 15.23 11.70 14.22
N PRO A 456 15.36 10.90 15.29
CA PRO A 456 14.21 10.34 16.00
C PRO A 456 13.17 11.39 16.39
N GLU A 457 13.61 12.57 16.83
CA GLU A 457 12.74 13.66 17.29
C GLU A 457 11.95 14.27 16.14
N LEU A 458 12.63 14.62 15.03
CA LEU A 458 11.96 15.16 13.85
C LEU A 458 11.03 14.13 13.21
N ARG A 459 11.41 12.86 13.22
CA ARG A 459 10.59 11.76 12.74
C ARG A 459 9.28 11.64 13.51
N GLU A 460 9.33 11.70 14.84
CA GLU A 460 8.12 11.67 15.66
C GLU A 460 7.19 12.85 15.36
N LEU A 461 7.75 14.06 15.22
CA LEU A 461 6.98 15.26 14.87
C LEU A 461 6.36 15.16 13.48
N VAL A 462 7.12 14.68 12.48
CA VAL A 462 6.57 14.41 11.14
C VAL A 462 5.40 13.44 11.24
N LEU A 463 5.54 12.33 11.96
CA LEU A 463 4.49 11.32 12.10
C LEU A 463 3.24 11.78 12.87
N MET A 464 3.29 12.94 13.57
CA MET A 464 2.10 13.55 14.16
C MET A 464 1.18 14.19 13.12
N TYR A 465 1.75 14.72 12.03
CA TYR A 465 1.02 15.48 11.00
C TYR A 465 0.96 14.77 9.65
N TRP A 466 1.99 13.97 9.35
CA TRP A 466 2.12 13.15 8.16
C TRP A 466 1.68 11.72 8.50
N GLU A 467 0.59 11.28 7.90
CA GLU A 467 0.06 9.94 8.11
C GLU A 467 1.08 8.91 7.60
N ARG A 468 1.62 8.08 8.50
CA ARG A 468 2.42 6.93 8.07
C ARG A 468 1.56 6.08 7.13
N PRO A 469 2.15 5.55 6.08
CA PRO A 469 1.56 4.45 5.34
C PRO A 469 1.39 3.15 6.14
N MET A 470 0.40 2.32 5.81
CA MET A 470 0.13 1.02 6.47
C MET A 470 1.28 0.01 6.26
N GLY A 471 2.10 -0.16 7.31
CA GLY A 471 3.18 -1.13 7.52
C GLY A 471 2.75 -2.58 7.71
N SER A 472 3.51 -3.56 7.18
CA SER A 472 3.44 -4.96 7.66
C SER A 472 4.06 -5.16 9.05
N ASP A 473 4.86 -4.19 9.50
CA ASP A 473 5.65 -4.25 10.74
C ASP A 473 4.95 -3.59 11.95
N GLU A 474 3.67 -3.22 11.84
CA GLU A 474 2.95 -2.47 12.88
C GLU A 474 2.51 -3.32 14.09
N GLY A 475 2.88 -4.60 14.15
CA GLY A 475 2.53 -5.50 15.24
C GLY A 475 1.03 -5.81 15.34
N PRO A 476 0.61 -6.68 16.29
CA PRO A 476 -0.79 -7.04 16.48
C PRO A 476 -1.63 -5.81 16.89
N ILE A 477 -2.91 -5.79 16.50
CA ILE A 477 -3.86 -4.76 16.96
C ILE A 477 -4.04 -4.92 18.46
N VAL A 478 -3.83 -3.85 19.21
CA VAL A 478 -4.07 -3.77 20.65
C VAL A 478 -5.27 -2.85 20.86
N LEU A 479 -6.28 -3.32 21.58
CA LEU A 479 -7.51 -2.56 21.83
C LEU A 479 -7.50 -2.05 23.27
N PRO A 480 -6.90 -0.86 23.54
CA PRO A 480 -6.97 -0.28 24.86
C PRO A 480 -8.41 0.08 25.20
N LYS A 481 -8.80 -0.16 26.45
CA LYS A 481 -10.11 0.26 26.94
C LYS A 481 -10.17 1.77 27.06
N THR A 482 -11.32 2.33 26.74
CA THR A 482 -11.64 3.75 26.90
C THR A 482 -12.15 4.02 28.32
N ARG A 483 -11.56 5.01 28.99
CA ARG A 483 -12.05 5.58 30.25
C ARG A 483 -12.73 6.90 29.93
N VAL A 484 -13.96 7.07 30.42
CA VAL A 484 -14.71 8.33 30.35
C VAL A 484 -15.00 8.80 31.77
N GLU A 485 -14.62 10.03 32.06
CA GLU A 485 -14.92 10.72 33.32
C GLU A 485 -15.78 11.94 33.01
N THR A 486 -16.85 12.17 33.79
CA THR A 486 -17.79 13.27 33.55
C THR A 486 -17.91 14.20 34.76
N ALA A 487 -18.08 15.48 34.49
CA ALA A 487 -18.37 16.52 35.45
C ALA A 487 -19.84 16.94 35.32
N LYS A 488 -20.59 16.99 36.44
CA LYS A 488 -22.02 17.30 36.41
C LYS A 488 -22.27 18.80 36.34
N SER A 489 -23.24 19.20 35.54
CA SER A 489 -23.73 20.57 35.50
C SER A 489 -24.49 20.92 36.80
N ALA A 490 -24.81 22.20 36.98
CA ALA A 490 -25.57 22.67 38.14
C ALA A 490 -26.96 21.99 38.30
N ASP A 491 -27.54 21.44 37.23
CA ASP A 491 -28.82 20.71 37.31
C ASP A 491 -28.69 19.28 37.86
N GLY A 492 -27.47 18.79 38.08
CA GLY A 492 -27.19 17.45 38.61
C GLY A 492 -27.52 16.29 37.67
N VAL A 493 -28.09 16.57 36.50
CA VAL A 493 -28.51 15.57 35.51
C VAL A 493 -27.56 15.58 34.32
N ALA A 494 -27.41 16.72 33.67
CA ALA A 494 -26.54 16.90 32.52
C ALA A 494 -25.07 17.06 32.92
N ILE A 495 -24.15 16.88 31.98
CA ILE A 495 -22.72 17.09 32.17
C ILE A 495 -22.32 18.49 31.69
N SER A 496 -21.40 19.13 32.40
CA SER A 496 -20.76 20.40 32.02
C SER A 496 -19.36 20.21 31.46
N GLY A 497 -18.77 19.02 31.63
CA GLY A 497 -17.43 18.68 31.14
C GLY A 497 -17.18 17.18 31.15
N PHE A 498 -16.16 16.74 30.42
CA PHE A 498 -15.71 15.35 30.40
C PHE A 498 -14.22 15.20 30.07
N LYS A 499 -13.66 14.03 30.39
CA LYS A 499 -12.34 13.55 29.99
C LYS A 499 -12.47 12.18 29.35
N ILE A 500 -11.74 11.96 28.27
CA ILE A 500 -11.59 10.64 27.64
C ILE A 500 -10.11 10.28 27.57
N SER A 501 -9.76 9.07 27.97
CA SER A 501 -8.41 8.52 27.87
C SER A 501 -8.41 7.03 27.54
N PHE A 502 -7.28 6.52 27.04
CA PHE A 502 -7.02 5.09 27.00
C PHE A 502 -6.48 4.61 28.34
N GLU A 503 -7.01 3.49 28.85
CA GLU A 503 -6.52 2.88 30.09
C GLU A 503 -5.11 2.32 29.95
N GLN A 504 -4.77 1.83 28.76
CA GLN A 504 -3.45 1.33 28.39
C GLN A 504 -2.84 2.26 27.33
N LYS A 505 -1.66 2.80 27.61
CA LYS A 505 -0.95 3.67 26.66
C LYS A 505 -0.41 2.83 25.51
N VAL A 506 -0.85 3.14 24.29
CA VAL A 506 -0.34 2.53 23.05
C VAL A 506 0.46 3.59 22.29
N PRO A 507 1.80 3.48 22.19
CA PRO A 507 2.61 4.45 21.46
C PRO A 507 2.12 4.66 20.03
N GLY A 508 1.97 5.92 19.61
CA GLY A 508 1.44 6.28 18.30
C GLY A 508 -0.08 6.26 18.19
N LEU A 509 -0.83 5.88 19.23
CA LEU A 509 -2.29 6.00 19.28
C LEU A 509 -2.70 6.93 20.43
N SER A 510 -3.47 7.97 20.11
CA SER A 510 -4.04 8.90 21.09
C SER A 510 -5.35 9.48 20.55
N MET A 511 -5.90 10.51 21.19
CA MET A 511 -7.11 11.21 20.76
C MET A 511 -7.09 12.70 21.12
N ARG A 512 -7.95 13.46 20.44
CA ARG A 512 -8.33 14.83 20.82
C ARG A 512 -9.85 15.00 20.72
N TYR A 513 -10.40 15.95 21.47
CA TYR A 513 -11.84 16.20 21.48
C TYR A 513 -12.18 17.64 21.81
N TYR A 514 -13.37 18.08 21.39
CA TYR A 514 -13.96 19.37 21.75
C TYR A 514 -15.47 19.21 22.01
N ALA A 515 -16.09 20.22 22.60
CA ALA A 515 -17.52 20.24 22.89
C ALA A 515 -18.11 21.66 22.81
N THR A 516 -19.42 21.72 22.62
CA THR A 516 -20.21 22.96 22.69
C THR A 516 -21.20 22.87 23.84
N SER A 517 -21.38 23.99 24.54
CA SER A 517 -22.29 24.14 25.67
C SER A 517 -23.61 24.78 25.25
N ALA A 518 -24.67 24.61 26.06
CA ALA A 518 -26.01 25.11 25.77
C ALA A 518 -26.11 26.65 25.66
N ASP A 519 -25.15 27.38 26.22
CA ASP A 519 -25.02 28.84 26.09
C ASP A 519 -24.33 29.27 24.78
N GLY A 520 -23.94 28.33 23.93
CA GLY A 520 -23.26 28.57 22.66
C GLY A 520 -21.73 28.66 22.79
N CYS A 521 -21.16 28.44 23.98
CA CYS A 521 -19.71 28.38 24.16
C CYS A 521 -19.11 27.14 23.48
N LEU A 522 -18.19 27.37 22.54
CA LEU A 522 -17.35 26.35 21.93
C LEU A 522 -16.06 26.21 22.75
N HIS A 523 -15.81 25.04 23.30
CA HIS A 523 -14.57 24.74 24.02
C HIS A 523 -13.47 24.35 23.02
N ASP A 524 -12.23 24.77 23.31
CA ASP A 524 -11.07 24.43 22.47
C ASP A 524 -10.82 22.92 22.42
N TRP A 525 -10.10 22.49 21.38
CA TRP A 525 -9.62 21.12 21.28
C TRP A 525 -8.66 20.79 22.42
N VAL A 526 -8.96 19.72 23.15
CA VAL A 526 -8.11 19.18 24.20
C VAL A 526 -7.57 17.81 23.83
N SER A 527 -6.38 17.51 24.31
CA SER A 527 -5.74 16.19 24.15
C SER A 527 -6.33 15.16 25.11
N GLU A 528 -6.08 13.88 24.82
CA GLU A 528 -6.36 12.74 25.70
C GLU A 528 -6.12 13.04 27.19
N GLY A 529 -7.09 12.67 28.03
CA GLY A 529 -7.06 12.85 29.50
C GLY A 529 -7.28 14.27 30.03
N LYS A 530 -7.36 15.30 29.17
CA LYS A 530 -7.62 16.69 29.61
C LYS A 530 -9.11 17.00 29.68
N LEU A 531 -9.50 17.89 30.60
CA LEU A 531 -10.90 18.29 30.75
C LEU A 531 -11.34 19.12 29.53
N CYS A 532 -12.39 18.67 28.85
CA CYS A 532 -13.16 19.45 27.89
C CYS A 532 -14.44 19.95 28.57
N GLY A 533 -14.73 21.25 28.50
CA GLY A 533 -15.85 21.86 29.21
C GLY A 533 -15.45 22.47 30.56
N ALA A 534 -16.36 22.43 31.52
CA ALA A 534 -16.19 23.01 32.85
C ALA A 534 -16.25 21.96 33.96
N GLU A 535 -15.55 22.26 35.05
CA GLU A 535 -15.61 21.49 36.30
C GLU A 535 -17.05 21.40 36.86
N SER A 536 -17.27 20.41 37.71
CA SER A 536 -18.60 20.11 38.23
C SER A 536 -19.22 21.33 38.94
N GLY A 537 -20.46 21.66 38.60
CA GLY A 537 -21.23 22.77 39.18
C GLY A 537 -20.94 24.16 38.59
N ASN A 538 -19.92 24.31 37.74
CA ASN A 538 -19.43 25.62 37.30
C ASN A 538 -19.71 25.96 35.83
N GLY A 539 -20.44 25.13 35.07
CA GLY A 539 -20.68 25.38 33.65
C GLY A 539 -22.06 24.95 33.13
N SER A 540 -22.41 25.54 31.99
CA SER A 540 -23.61 25.21 31.21
C SER A 540 -23.57 23.74 30.73
N PRO A 541 -24.73 23.06 30.61
CA PRO A 541 -24.80 21.71 30.06
C PRO A 541 -24.18 21.61 28.66
N LEU A 542 -23.42 20.54 28.41
CA LEU A 542 -22.94 20.23 27.07
C LEU A 542 -24.08 19.72 26.18
N GLN A 543 -24.03 20.10 24.90
CA GLN A 543 -25.04 19.75 23.89
C GLN A 543 -24.48 18.97 22.71
N GLU A 544 -23.22 19.22 22.34
CA GLU A 544 -22.54 18.66 21.17
C GLU A 544 -21.08 18.36 21.53
N PHE A 545 -20.51 17.29 20.99
CA PHE A 545 -19.09 16.99 21.12
C PHE A 545 -18.60 16.13 19.97
N LEU A 546 -17.29 16.20 19.70
CA LEU A 546 -16.63 15.36 18.70
C LEU A 546 -15.33 14.84 19.28
N VAL A 547 -15.03 13.57 19.02
CA VAL A 547 -13.82 12.89 19.46
C VAL A 547 -13.11 12.31 18.26
N GLU A 548 -11.85 12.67 18.07
CA GLU A 548 -11.03 12.25 16.93
C GLU A 548 -9.80 11.49 17.41
N LEU A 549 -9.49 10.36 16.77
CA LEU A 549 -8.24 9.64 17.02
C LEU A 549 -7.07 10.39 16.39
N THR A 550 -5.93 10.39 17.06
CA THR A 550 -4.71 11.06 16.63
C THR A 550 -3.49 10.15 16.77
N GLY A 551 -2.41 10.47 16.06
CA GLY A 551 -1.16 9.73 16.10
C GLY A 551 -1.03 8.69 14.99
N GLY A 552 0.20 8.22 14.78
CA GLY A 552 0.57 7.37 13.65
C GLY A 552 -0.06 5.97 13.60
N LEU A 553 -0.80 5.51 14.61
CA LEU A 553 -1.59 4.28 14.59
C LEU A 553 -3.10 4.52 14.50
N ALA A 554 -3.58 5.77 14.55
CA ALA A 554 -5.01 6.10 14.50
C ALA A 554 -5.72 5.47 13.30
N ARG A 555 -5.06 5.39 12.14
CA ARG A 555 -5.58 4.77 10.90
C ARG A 555 -5.90 3.28 10.99
N ARG A 556 -5.52 2.59 12.08
CA ARG A 556 -5.84 1.18 12.30
C ARG A 556 -7.11 0.99 13.13
N TYR A 557 -7.62 2.07 13.71
CA TYR A 557 -8.74 2.03 14.64
C TYR A 557 -9.86 2.97 14.21
N GLU A 558 -11.06 2.67 14.66
CA GLU A 558 -12.18 3.59 14.68
C GLU A 558 -12.61 3.79 16.13
N LEU A 559 -12.80 5.05 16.52
CA LEU A 559 -13.42 5.36 17.81
C LEU A 559 -14.89 5.65 17.58
N HIS A 560 -15.74 4.85 18.18
CA HIS A 560 -17.18 5.03 18.17
C HIS A 560 -17.63 5.66 19.48
N TYR A 561 -18.51 6.64 19.42
CA TYR A 561 -19.04 7.27 20.62
C TYR A 561 -20.50 7.67 20.48
N ARG A 562 -21.17 7.82 21.62
CA ARG A 562 -22.58 8.25 21.71
C ARG A 562 -22.84 8.95 23.04
N ALA A 563 -23.90 9.76 23.08
CA ALA A 563 -24.38 10.41 24.29
C ALA A 563 -25.57 9.65 24.89
N LEU A 564 -25.59 9.53 26.21
CA LEU A 564 -26.81 9.31 26.96
C LEU A 564 -27.52 10.65 27.11
N ARG A 565 -28.77 10.74 26.71
CA ARG A 565 -29.60 11.94 26.84
C ARG A 565 -30.20 12.02 28.24
N ALA A 566 -30.59 13.23 28.66
CA ALA A 566 -31.27 13.45 29.93
C ALA A 566 -32.57 12.65 30.09
N ASP A 567 -33.25 12.31 28.98
CA ASP A 567 -34.45 11.46 28.93
C ASP A 567 -34.17 9.96 29.14
N GLY A 568 -32.90 9.56 29.26
CA GLY A 568 -32.49 8.18 29.47
C GLY A 568 -32.28 7.36 28.19
N THR A 569 -32.43 7.96 27.01
CA THR A 569 -32.17 7.30 25.73
C THR A 569 -30.78 7.62 25.20
N PHE A 570 -30.18 6.68 24.46
CA PHE A 570 -28.89 6.92 23.81
C PHE A 570 -29.08 7.53 22.41
N THR A 571 -28.14 8.38 21.99
CA THR A 571 -28.00 8.72 20.57
C THR A 571 -27.53 7.51 19.77
N ASP A 572 -27.68 7.59 18.45
CA ASP A 572 -26.97 6.70 17.53
C ASP A 572 -25.45 6.79 17.79
N TRP A 573 -24.74 5.68 17.53
CA TRP A 573 -23.28 5.68 17.49
C TRP A 573 -22.81 6.50 16.29
N VAL A 574 -21.86 7.39 16.56
CA VAL A 574 -21.11 8.17 15.60
C VAL A 574 -19.62 7.78 15.67
N ASN A 575 -18.82 8.22 14.70
CA ASN A 575 -17.37 7.96 14.70
C ASN A 575 -16.55 9.24 14.57
N GLY A 576 -15.22 9.12 14.49
CA GLY A 576 -14.24 10.20 14.60
C GLY A 576 -14.34 11.37 13.61
N LYS A 577 -15.37 11.42 12.76
CA LYS A 577 -15.64 12.50 11.80
C LYS A 577 -16.99 13.20 12.01
N GLU A 578 -17.80 12.75 12.97
CA GLU A 578 -19.19 13.17 13.12
C GLU A 578 -19.44 13.77 14.50
N VAL A 579 -20.13 14.92 14.56
CA VAL A 579 -20.52 15.51 15.85
C VAL A 579 -21.60 14.65 16.50
N CYS A 580 -21.39 14.29 17.77
CA CYS A 580 -22.40 13.65 18.60
C CYS A 580 -23.23 14.71 19.33
N GLY A 581 -24.55 14.61 19.16
CA GLY A 581 -25.51 15.54 19.77
C GLY A 581 -26.02 16.60 18.81
N VAL A 582 -26.90 17.45 19.33
CA VAL A 582 -27.55 18.53 18.57
C VAL A 582 -27.80 19.70 19.51
N LYS A 583 -27.83 20.91 18.96
CA LYS A 583 -28.21 22.12 19.68
C LYS A 583 -29.46 21.93 20.55
N GLY A 584 -29.35 22.29 21.83
CA GLY A 584 -30.41 22.17 22.82
C GLY A 584 -30.56 20.78 23.46
N MET A 585 -29.78 19.78 23.03
CA MET A 585 -29.73 18.48 23.70
C MET A 585 -29.02 18.60 25.05
N LYS A 586 -29.53 17.91 26.07
CA LYS A 586 -28.83 17.77 27.36
C LYS A 586 -28.12 16.42 27.41
N ILE A 587 -26.79 16.44 27.36
CA ILE A 587 -25.96 15.23 27.50
C ILE A 587 -25.88 14.88 29.00
N LYS A 588 -26.28 13.65 29.35
CA LYS A 588 -26.25 13.09 30.72
C LYS A 588 -24.98 12.28 30.98
N ASP A 589 -24.48 11.60 29.96
CA ASP A 589 -23.26 10.77 30.01
C ASP A 589 -22.73 10.49 28.60
N ILE A 590 -21.50 9.97 28.48
CA ILE A 590 -20.85 9.62 27.21
C ILE A 590 -20.36 8.17 27.26
N GLN A 591 -20.55 7.44 26.16
CA GLN A 591 -19.88 6.16 25.92
C GLN A 591 -18.97 6.27 24.71
N ALA A 592 -17.78 5.69 24.82
CA ALA A 592 -16.82 5.59 23.72
C ALA A 592 -16.25 4.16 23.69
N VAL A 593 -16.07 3.60 22.50
CA VAL A 593 -15.54 2.25 22.27
C VAL A 593 -14.59 2.30 21.09
N LEU A 594 -13.39 1.74 21.25
CA LEU A 594 -12.40 1.61 20.20
C LEU A 594 -12.60 0.28 19.46
N SER A 595 -12.56 0.29 18.14
CA SER A 595 -12.58 -0.91 17.30
C SER A 595 -11.41 -0.85 16.28
N PRO A 596 -11.02 -1.98 15.68
CA PRO A 596 -10.22 -1.96 14.44
C PRO A 596 -10.96 -1.21 13.34
N VAL A 597 -10.26 -0.62 12.37
CA VAL A 597 -10.89 -0.06 11.16
C VAL A 597 -11.76 -1.12 10.47
N GLY A 598 -12.97 -0.73 10.06
CA GLY A 598 -14.00 -1.64 9.54
C GLY A 598 -14.74 -2.45 10.62
N GLY A 599 -14.34 -2.32 11.89
CA GLY A 599 -15.03 -2.87 13.06
C GLY A 599 -16.35 -2.17 13.34
N GLY A 600 -16.52 -0.92 12.91
CA GLY A 600 -17.72 -0.13 13.12
C GLY A 600 -18.98 -0.58 12.40
N ILE A 601 -20.08 0.13 12.68
CA ILE A 601 -21.30 0.06 11.87
C ILE A 601 -21.01 0.71 10.52
N LEU A 602 -21.04 -0.09 9.46
CA LEU A 602 -20.93 0.46 8.10
C LEU A 602 -22.31 0.94 7.66
N ARG A 603 -22.42 2.24 7.41
CA ARG A 603 -23.64 2.91 6.96
C ARG A 603 -23.59 3.11 5.46
N ILE A 604 -24.66 2.74 4.78
CA ILE A 604 -24.83 2.93 3.33
C ILE A 604 -26.09 3.81 3.17
N PRO A 605 -25.94 5.13 3.00
CA PRO A 605 -27.07 6.01 2.75
C PRO A 605 -27.86 5.52 1.54
N ALA A 606 -29.19 5.47 1.63
CA ALA A 606 -29.99 4.96 0.51
C ALA A 606 -29.93 5.87 -0.74
N GLU A 607 -29.55 7.13 -0.56
CA GLU A 607 -29.29 8.08 -1.66
C GLU A 607 -27.94 7.86 -2.35
N SER A 608 -27.01 7.06 -1.80
CA SER A 608 -25.68 6.82 -2.37
C SER A 608 -25.64 5.67 -3.41
N PHE A 609 -26.77 5.38 -4.04
CA PHE A 609 -26.84 4.35 -5.09
C PHE A 609 -26.07 4.82 -6.34
N ILE A 610 -25.59 3.87 -7.13
CA ILE A 610 -24.88 4.13 -8.39
C ILE A 610 -25.91 4.27 -9.51
N PRO A 611 -26.10 5.46 -10.10
CA PRO A 611 -27.16 5.68 -11.08
C PRO A 611 -26.99 4.82 -12.34
N SER A 612 -25.76 4.62 -12.81
CA SER A 612 -25.45 3.83 -14.02
C SER A 612 -25.67 2.32 -13.86
N GLU A 613 -25.66 1.81 -12.63
CA GLU A 613 -25.89 0.39 -12.30
C GLU A 613 -27.29 0.15 -11.72
N SER A 614 -28.11 1.20 -11.65
CA SER A 614 -29.47 1.19 -11.10
C SER A 614 -30.50 1.35 -12.22
N LYS A 615 -31.74 0.95 -11.94
CA LYS A 615 -32.86 0.99 -12.90
C LYS A 615 -34.08 1.57 -12.21
N GLY A 616 -34.72 2.55 -12.83
CA GLY A 616 -35.94 3.18 -12.33
C GLY A 616 -35.81 4.70 -12.17
N THR A 617 -36.90 5.31 -11.73
CA THR A 617 -36.95 6.75 -11.43
C THR A 617 -37.24 6.93 -9.95
N PHE A 618 -36.40 7.73 -9.29
CA PHE A 618 -36.40 7.86 -7.85
C PHE A 618 -36.61 9.32 -7.43
N ASP A 619 -37.48 9.53 -6.45
CA ASP A 619 -37.56 10.79 -5.71
C ASP A 619 -36.62 10.67 -4.50
N ILE A 620 -35.73 11.66 -4.33
CA ILE A 620 -34.82 11.76 -3.18
C ILE A 620 -35.26 12.97 -2.35
N GLY A 621 -35.38 12.81 -1.04
CA GLY A 621 -35.66 13.91 -0.11
C GLY A 621 -37.14 14.30 0.03
N LYS A 622 -38.02 13.85 -0.88
CA LYS A 622 -39.44 14.21 -0.92
C LYS A 622 -40.22 13.90 0.36
N TYR A 623 -39.88 12.81 1.02
CA TYR A 623 -40.54 12.35 2.25
C TYR A 623 -39.68 12.56 3.51
N GLY A 624 -38.61 13.33 3.37
CA GLY A 624 -37.65 13.64 4.41
C GLY A 624 -36.21 13.53 3.90
N PRO A 625 -35.25 14.23 4.55
CA PRO A 625 -33.85 14.20 4.16
C PRO A 625 -33.29 12.77 4.10
N GLY A 626 -32.58 12.44 3.02
CA GLY A 626 -31.95 11.13 2.84
C GLY A 626 -32.89 9.98 2.46
N ILE A 627 -34.19 10.24 2.30
CA ILE A 627 -35.16 9.20 1.93
C ILE A 627 -35.26 9.08 0.41
N ILE A 628 -35.08 7.87 -0.11
CA ILE A 628 -35.31 7.51 -1.51
C ILE A 628 -36.58 6.69 -1.68
N CYS A 629 -37.33 6.97 -2.74
CA CYS A 629 -38.44 6.11 -3.18
C CYS A 629 -38.57 6.04 -4.71
N ALA A 630 -38.91 4.86 -5.23
CA ALA A 630 -39.25 4.67 -6.63
C ALA A 630 -40.70 5.10 -6.89
N ASN A 631 -40.91 5.89 -7.96
CA ASN A 631 -42.19 6.58 -8.21
C ASN A 631 -42.78 6.36 -9.62
N ILE A 632 -42.35 5.32 -10.38
CA ILE A 632 -42.87 5.03 -11.73
C ILE A 632 -43.12 3.52 -11.92
N PRO A 633 -44.17 3.11 -12.66
CA PRO A 633 -44.42 1.71 -13.04
C PRO A 633 -43.22 1.02 -13.71
N GLY A 634 -42.73 -0.04 -13.09
CA GLY A 634 -41.66 -0.86 -13.63
C GLY A 634 -40.94 -1.65 -12.54
N GLU A 635 -40.02 -2.53 -12.94
CA GLU A 635 -39.03 -3.10 -12.03
C GLU A 635 -37.97 -2.04 -11.75
N TRP A 636 -37.73 -1.75 -10.47
CA TRP A 636 -36.65 -0.88 -10.04
C TRP A 636 -35.57 -1.69 -9.33
N VAL A 637 -34.34 -1.20 -9.49
CA VAL A 637 -33.11 -1.79 -8.95
C VAL A 637 -32.27 -0.64 -8.42
N LEU A 638 -31.85 -0.74 -7.16
CA LEU A 638 -30.85 0.13 -6.54
C LEU A 638 -29.59 -0.69 -6.30
N THR A 639 -28.47 -0.25 -6.89
CA THR A 639 -27.16 -0.88 -6.72
C THR A 639 -26.25 0.08 -5.97
N TYR A 640 -25.57 -0.42 -4.94
CA TYR A 640 -24.64 0.32 -4.11
C TYR A 640 -23.29 -0.38 -4.15
N GLN A 641 -22.20 0.39 -4.20
CA GLN A 641 -20.86 -0.10 -3.89
C GLN A 641 -20.29 0.69 -2.73
N PHE A 642 -19.55 0.01 -1.87
CA PHE A 642 -18.92 0.64 -0.71
C PHE A 642 -17.67 -0.14 -0.31
N GLN A 643 -16.73 0.57 0.32
CA GLN A 643 -15.48 -0.01 0.78
C GLN A 643 -15.63 -0.61 2.16
N TYR A 644 -15.13 -1.83 2.32
CA TYR A 644 -14.77 -2.38 3.60
C TYR A 644 -13.24 -2.40 3.72
N THR A 645 -12.73 -1.68 4.70
CA THR A 645 -11.32 -1.42 4.92
C THR A 645 -10.66 -2.44 5.86
N GLY A 646 -11.43 -3.38 6.41
CA GLY A 646 -10.90 -4.46 7.24
C GLY A 646 -10.09 -5.46 6.42
N SER A 647 -9.08 -6.07 7.04
CA SER A 647 -8.10 -6.94 6.39
C SER A 647 -8.54 -8.40 6.22
N LYS A 648 -9.67 -8.78 6.82
CA LYS A 648 -10.23 -10.14 6.78
C LYS A 648 -11.73 -10.11 6.47
N PRO A 649 -12.26 -11.13 5.78
CA PRO A 649 -13.70 -11.28 5.66
C PRO A 649 -14.37 -11.33 7.03
N VAL A 650 -15.52 -10.66 7.15
CA VAL A 650 -16.26 -10.61 8.42
C VAL A 650 -17.75 -10.78 8.18
N ARG A 651 -18.41 -11.60 9.00
CA ARG A 651 -19.87 -11.74 8.93
C ARG A 651 -20.53 -10.58 9.65
N ARG A 652 -21.51 -9.94 9.01
CA ARG A 652 -22.29 -8.83 9.57
C ARG A 652 -23.78 -9.07 9.40
N ARG A 653 -24.56 -8.51 10.31
CA ARG A 653 -26.01 -8.40 10.14
C ARG A 653 -26.31 -7.22 9.23
N LEU A 654 -27.05 -7.46 8.15
CA LEU A 654 -27.56 -6.43 7.26
C LEU A 654 -28.95 -5.98 7.74
N GLU A 655 -29.07 -4.68 7.97
CA GLU A 655 -30.31 -4.00 8.36
C GLU A 655 -30.68 -2.90 7.36
N ALA A 656 -31.96 -2.55 7.31
CA ALA A 656 -32.46 -1.37 6.61
C ALA A 656 -33.25 -0.49 7.58
N LEU A 657 -32.96 0.81 7.55
CA LEU A 657 -33.80 1.85 8.09
C LEU A 657 -34.75 2.32 6.99
N PHE A 658 -36.05 2.03 7.15
CA PHE A 658 -37.05 2.26 6.12
C PHE A 658 -38.40 2.69 6.70
N ALA A 659 -39.23 3.31 5.87
CA ALA A 659 -40.62 3.65 6.15
C ALA A 659 -41.51 3.05 5.04
N SER A 660 -42.68 2.53 5.39
CA SER A 660 -43.63 2.02 4.42
C SER A 660 -45.04 2.01 5.02
N ALA A 661 -46.02 2.68 4.42
CA ALA A 661 -47.41 2.56 4.90
C ALA A 661 -48.10 1.28 4.41
N ASP A 662 -47.58 0.67 3.33
CA ASP A 662 -48.07 -0.60 2.77
C ASP A 662 -46.98 -1.66 2.76
N ASN A 663 -47.37 -2.94 2.64
CA ASN A 663 -46.40 -4.03 2.47
C ASN A 663 -45.76 -3.97 1.07
N ARG A 664 -44.45 -3.72 1.00
CA ARG A 664 -43.68 -3.59 -0.25
C ARG A 664 -42.37 -4.38 -0.14
N PRO A 665 -42.41 -5.72 -0.24
CA PRO A 665 -41.21 -6.53 -0.06
C PRO A 665 -40.21 -6.30 -1.19
N VAL A 666 -38.93 -6.45 -0.86
CA VAL A 666 -37.80 -6.24 -1.77
C VAL A 666 -36.88 -7.46 -1.77
N LYS A 667 -36.37 -7.81 -2.94
CA LYS A 667 -35.27 -8.77 -3.07
C LYS A 667 -33.96 -8.06 -2.72
N VAL A 668 -33.14 -8.69 -1.89
CA VAL A 668 -31.82 -8.18 -1.50
C VAL A 668 -30.74 -9.16 -1.93
N GLU A 669 -29.77 -8.65 -2.67
CA GLU A 669 -28.57 -9.36 -3.11
C GLU A 669 -27.32 -8.67 -2.56
N PHE A 670 -26.32 -9.45 -2.15
CA PHE A 670 -25.06 -8.96 -1.62
C PHE A 670 -23.90 -9.73 -2.27
N ASN A 671 -22.95 -9.02 -2.88
CA ASN A 671 -21.86 -9.60 -3.67
C ASN A 671 -22.36 -10.66 -4.68
N GLY A 672 -23.53 -10.42 -5.28
CA GLY A 672 -24.17 -11.31 -6.25
C GLY A 672 -24.96 -12.49 -5.66
N ALA A 673 -24.89 -12.74 -4.35
CA ALA A 673 -25.67 -13.78 -3.68
C ALA A 673 -27.00 -13.22 -3.16
N VAL A 674 -28.09 -13.98 -3.29
CA VAL A 674 -29.40 -13.59 -2.72
C VAL A 674 -29.36 -13.76 -1.20
N VAL A 675 -29.51 -12.65 -0.47
CA VAL A 675 -29.56 -12.65 1.00
C VAL A 675 -30.98 -12.91 1.49
N ASN A 676 -31.94 -12.20 0.89
CA ASN A 676 -33.35 -12.35 1.24
C ASN A 676 -34.21 -12.08 -0.02
N PRO A 677 -35.02 -13.05 -0.48
CA PRO A 677 -35.83 -12.87 -1.68
C PRO A 677 -37.05 -11.95 -1.48
N ALA A 678 -37.45 -11.69 -0.23
CA ALA A 678 -38.63 -10.90 0.12
C ALA A 678 -38.44 -10.19 1.49
N ALA A 679 -37.43 -9.33 1.60
CA ALA A 679 -37.18 -8.52 2.78
C ALA A 679 -38.24 -7.41 2.94
N LEU A 680 -38.36 -6.86 4.15
CA LEU A 680 -39.25 -5.72 4.46
C LEU A 680 -40.75 -6.00 4.20
N GLU A 681 -41.20 -7.24 4.44
CA GLU A 681 -42.56 -7.69 4.18
C GLU A 681 -43.58 -7.20 5.25
N TYR A 682 -43.61 -5.90 5.54
CA TYR A 682 -44.58 -5.29 6.47
C TYR A 682 -44.68 -3.77 6.30
N SER A 683 -45.75 -3.20 6.83
CA SER A 683 -45.94 -1.75 6.97
C SER A 683 -45.36 -1.25 8.28
N THR A 684 -44.70 -0.09 8.24
CA THR A 684 -44.25 0.69 9.40
C THR A 684 -45.23 1.80 9.79
N GLY A 685 -46.34 1.97 9.03
CA GLY A 685 -47.44 2.87 9.36
C GLY A 685 -47.39 4.28 8.77
N ALA A 686 -46.25 4.70 8.18
CA ALA A 686 -46.15 5.98 7.48
C ALA A 686 -45.08 5.94 6.37
N TRP A 687 -45.13 6.94 5.47
CA TRP A 687 -44.19 7.09 4.35
C TRP A 687 -43.01 8.01 4.67
N ASP A 688 -43.14 8.89 5.66
CA ASP A 688 -42.12 9.87 6.01
C ASP A 688 -41.26 9.42 7.20
N THR A 689 -40.41 10.34 7.68
CA THR A 689 -39.52 10.10 8.81
C THR A 689 -40.22 9.59 10.09
N SER A 690 -41.51 9.85 10.30
CA SER A 690 -42.28 9.34 11.46
C SER A 690 -42.48 7.82 11.41
N GLY A 691 -42.49 7.25 10.19
CA GLY A 691 -42.62 5.83 9.93
C GLY A 691 -41.30 5.07 9.90
N LEU A 692 -40.16 5.72 10.11
CA LEU A 692 -38.86 5.05 10.03
C LEU A 692 -38.73 3.97 11.11
N ARG A 693 -38.41 2.75 10.69
CA ARG A 693 -38.11 1.61 11.55
C ARG A 693 -36.92 0.85 11.01
N THR A 694 -36.14 0.26 11.89
CA THR A 694 -35.05 -0.63 11.52
C THR A 694 -35.58 -2.04 11.34
N ALA A 695 -35.24 -2.67 10.20
CA ALA A 695 -35.56 -4.05 9.89
C ALA A 695 -34.27 -4.84 9.69
N ARG A 696 -34.24 -6.07 10.22
CA ARG A 696 -33.24 -7.05 9.80
C ARG A 696 -33.57 -7.57 8.41
N ILE A 697 -32.58 -7.59 7.53
CA ILE A 697 -32.68 -8.23 6.21
C ILE A 697 -32.14 -9.66 6.27
N GLY A 698 -30.94 -9.83 6.85
CA GLY A 698 -30.24 -11.11 6.90
C GLY A 698 -28.80 -10.97 7.41
N THR A 699 -27.99 -12.00 7.18
CA THR A 699 -26.55 -12.00 7.47
C THR A 699 -25.77 -12.03 6.16
N VAL A 700 -24.69 -11.27 6.07
CA VAL A 700 -23.82 -11.19 4.89
C VAL A 700 -22.34 -11.29 5.28
N THR A 701 -21.49 -11.68 4.34
CA THR A 701 -20.03 -11.68 4.53
C THR A 701 -19.43 -10.47 3.82
N LEU A 702 -18.91 -9.52 4.59
CA LEU A 702 -18.10 -8.42 4.09
C LEU A 702 -16.72 -8.92 3.67
N MET A 703 -16.33 -8.61 2.44
CA MET A 703 -15.01 -8.95 1.89
C MET A 703 -14.09 -7.72 1.91
N PRO A 704 -12.78 -7.86 2.22
CA PRO A 704 -11.82 -6.76 2.10
C PRO A 704 -11.89 -6.08 0.72
N GLY A 705 -12.01 -4.75 0.70
CA GLY A 705 -12.16 -3.96 -0.53
C GLY A 705 -13.62 -3.64 -0.87
N MET A 706 -13.96 -3.66 -2.16
CA MET A 706 -15.32 -3.33 -2.63
C MET A 706 -16.31 -4.44 -2.34
N ASN A 707 -17.48 -4.04 -1.86
CA ASN A 707 -18.66 -4.88 -1.76
C ASN A 707 -19.83 -4.23 -2.49
N THR A 708 -20.76 -5.05 -2.96
CA THR A 708 -21.95 -4.62 -3.69
C THR A 708 -23.21 -5.04 -2.96
N LEU A 709 -24.11 -4.08 -2.69
CA LEU A 709 -25.46 -4.33 -2.22
C LEU A 709 -26.43 -3.98 -3.35
N LYS A 710 -27.41 -4.85 -3.61
CA LYS A 710 -28.43 -4.62 -4.63
C LYS A 710 -29.82 -4.92 -4.07
N ILE A 711 -30.72 -3.98 -4.29
CA ILE A 711 -32.11 -4.03 -3.85
C ILE A 711 -32.99 -3.97 -5.09
N SER A 712 -33.92 -4.91 -5.25
CA SER A 712 -34.83 -4.90 -6.39
C SER A 712 -36.24 -5.30 -6.03
N ARG A 713 -37.21 -4.82 -6.81
CA ARG A 713 -38.62 -5.21 -6.68
C ARG A 713 -39.34 -5.14 -8.02
N PRO A 714 -40.17 -6.14 -8.36
CA PRO A 714 -41.11 -6.03 -9.46
C PRO A 714 -42.30 -5.14 -9.06
N GLY A 715 -42.43 -3.95 -9.65
CA GLY A 715 -43.63 -3.11 -9.55
C GLY A 715 -43.37 -1.65 -9.16
N PRO A 716 -44.37 -0.77 -9.36
CA PRO A 716 -44.22 0.70 -9.44
C PRO A 716 -43.59 1.38 -8.23
N TRP A 717 -43.81 0.85 -7.03
CA TRP A 717 -43.50 1.57 -5.79
C TRP A 717 -42.56 0.79 -4.90
N SER A 718 -41.58 1.49 -4.33
CA SER A 718 -40.67 0.96 -3.32
C SER A 718 -41.19 1.24 -1.91
N PRO A 719 -40.71 0.54 -0.87
CA PRO A 719 -40.63 1.14 0.45
C PRO A 719 -39.76 2.40 0.40
N HIS A 720 -39.94 3.32 1.34
CA HIS A 720 -39.12 4.52 1.46
C HIS A 720 -37.87 4.16 2.27
N MET A 721 -36.72 4.16 1.62
CA MET A 721 -35.47 3.70 2.23
C MET A 721 -34.63 4.90 2.63
N LYS A 722 -34.03 4.84 3.82
CA LYS A 722 -33.14 5.89 4.32
C LYS A 722 -31.69 5.45 4.34
N GLU A 723 -31.45 4.24 4.85
CA GLU A 723 -30.09 3.77 5.11
C GLU A 723 -30.06 2.25 5.22
N PHE A 724 -28.99 1.63 4.75
CA PHE A 724 -28.65 0.25 5.08
C PHE A 724 -27.49 0.25 6.07
N ARG A 725 -27.50 -0.69 7.01
CA ARG A 725 -26.47 -0.80 8.04
C ARG A 725 -25.92 -2.21 8.07
N LEU A 726 -24.60 -2.33 8.06
CA LEU A 726 -23.91 -3.56 8.42
C LEU A 726 -23.40 -3.41 9.84
N VAL A 727 -24.02 -4.16 10.74
CA VAL A 727 -23.77 -4.10 12.17
C VAL A 727 -23.21 -5.44 12.64
N ALA A 728 -22.65 -5.46 13.86
CA ALA A 728 -22.11 -6.67 14.44
C ALA A 728 -23.16 -7.79 14.45
N GLU A 729 -22.73 -9.01 14.11
CA GLU A 729 -23.62 -10.17 14.15
C GLU A 729 -24.07 -10.47 15.59
N VAL A 730 -25.33 -10.88 15.74
CA VAL A 730 -25.89 -11.37 17.00
C VAL A 730 -26.48 -12.76 16.80
N ILE A 731 -26.56 -13.55 17.86
CA ILE A 731 -27.34 -14.79 17.83
C ILE A 731 -28.80 -14.41 18.08
N ASP A 732 -29.59 -14.45 17.01
CA ASP A 732 -31.03 -14.19 17.09
C ASP A 732 -31.78 -15.49 17.46
N ILE A 733 -32.68 -15.37 18.43
CA ILE A 733 -33.59 -16.43 18.87
C ILE A 733 -35.02 -15.90 18.66
N PRO A 734 -35.64 -16.17 17.50
CA PRO A 734 -36.98 -15.69 17.19
C PRO A 734 -37.98 -16.15 18.24
N ALA A 735 -38.86 -15.27 18.74
CA ALA A 735 -39.75 -15.66 19.82
C ALA A 735 -40.76 -16.75 19.41
N ILE A 736 -40.97 -16.94 18.11
CA ILE A 736 -41.81 -17.99 17.53
C ILE A 736 -41.12 -19.37 17.42
N SER A 737 -39.81 -19.47 17.69
CA SER A 737 -39.03 -20.71 17.59
C SER A 737 -39.01 -21.53 18.88
N PHE A 738 -40.02 -21.38 19.74
CA PHE A 738 -40.18 -22.19 20.94
C PHE A 738 -40.39 -23.67 20.59
N ILE A 739 -39.96 -24.54 21.49
CA ILE A 739 -40.04 -26.00 21.39
C ILE A 739 -41.31 -26.50 22.08
N GLY A 740 -41.95 -27.50 21.47
CA GLY A 740 -43.16 -28.12 22.00
C GLY A 740 -44.41 -27.25 21.78
N ASN A 741 -45.42 -27.46 22.63
CA ASN A 741 -46.71 -26.77 22.57
C ASN A 741 -46.98 -25.99 23.87
N PRO A 742 -46.12 -25.02 24.25
CA PRO A 742 -46.41 -24.14 25.37
C PRO A 742 -47.68 -23.33 25.10
N PRO A 743 -48.33 -22.76 26.13
CA PRO A 743 -49.51 -21.92 25.96
C PRO A 743 -49.15 -20.52 25.40
N LEU A 744 -48.45 -20.48 24.26
CA LEU A 744 -48.07 -19.29 23.50
C LEU A 744 -48.85 -19.24 22.19
N ASN A 745 -49.41 -18.08 21.88
CA ASN A 745 -50.07 -17.83 20.59
C ASN A 745 -49.13 -17.06 19.66
N LYS A 746 -48.98 -17.55 18.43
CA LYS A 746 -48.36 -16.83 17.31
C LYS A 746 -49.42 -15.92 16.70
N ASN A 747 -49.62 -14.73 17.27
CA ASN A 747 -50.72 -13.85 16.88
C ASN A 747 -50.26 -12.79 15.87
N SER A 748 -50.77 -12.87 14.64
CA SER A 748 -50.36 -11.98 13.55
C SER A 748 -50.88 -10.54 13.66
N ILE A 749 -51.93 -10.29 14.47
CA ILE A 749 -52.55 -8.94 14.56
C ILE A 749 -51.64 -7.89 15.20
N TYR A 750 -50.69 -8.32 16.03
CA TYR A 750 -49.70 -7.45 16.67
C TYR A 750 -48.38 -7.37 15.88
N GLY A 751 -48.34 -8.03 14.71
CA GLY A 751 -47.20 -8.09 13.81
C GLY A 751 -46.63 -9.50 13.67
N ALA A 752 -46.12 -9.83 12.49
CA ALA A 752 -45.52 -11.13 12.20
C ALA A 752 -44.35 -11.44 13.15
N GLY A 753 -44.28 -12.67 13.66
CA GLY A 753 -43.21 -13.12 14.56
C GLY A 753 -43.41 -12.74 16.05
N VAL A 754 -44.50 -12.07 16.41
CA VAL A 754 -44.79 -11.72 17.81
C VAL A 754 -45.49 -12.89 18.52
N ILE A 755 -45.01 -13.22 19.72
CA ILE A 755 -45.71 -14.14 20.63
C ILE A 755 -46.46 -13.37 21.71
N ILE A 756 -47.61 -13.92 22.09
CA ILE A 756 -48.42 -13.43 23.19
C ILE A 756 -48.88 -14.62 24.05
N SER A 757 -49.18 -14.35 25.32
CA SER A 757 -49.93 -15.29 26.15
C SER A 757 -50.64 -14.59 27.30
N SER A 758 -51.83 -15.10 27.61
CA SER A 758 -52.59 -14.81 28.82
C SER A 758 -52.82 -16.07 29.67
N ASN A 759 -52.31 -17.22 29.21
CA ASN A 759 -52.48 -18.52 29.84
C ASN A 759 -51.23 -18.85 30.66
N VAL A 760 -51.43 -19.12 31.94
CA VAL A 760 -50.37 -19.38 32.93
C VAL A 760 -50.72 -20.61 33.79
N PRO A 761 -49.74 -21.29 34.41
CA PRO A 761 -48.31 -21.03 34.33
C PRO A 761 -47.75 -21.34 32.93
N LEU A 762 -46.86 -20.48 32.46
CA LEU A 762 -46.20 -20.57 31.16
C LEU A 762 -44.74 -20.96 31.35
N SER A 763 -44.29 -21.95 30.59
CA SER A 763 -42.89 -22.30 30.41
C SER A 763 -42.68 -22.63 28.94
N ALA A 764 -41.78 -21.92 28.27
CA ALA A 764 -41.44 -22.12 26.87
C ALA A 764 -39.92 -22.18 26.69
N ASP A 765 -39.44 -23.25 26.08
CA ASP A 765 -38.02 -23.48 25.84
C ASP A 765 -37.64 -23.13 24.41
N TYR A 766 -36.45 -22.57 24.25
CA TYR A 766 -35.84 -22.16 23.00
C TYR A 766 -34.46 -22.78 22.92
N GLU A 767 -34.11 -23.31 21.76
CA GLU A 767 -32.78 -23.85 21.52
C GLU A 767 -32.02 -22.97 20.55
N PHE A 768 -30.75 -22.75 20.85
CA PHE A 768 -29.83 -22.07 19.95
C PHE A 768 -28.45 -22.73 20.04
N THR A 769 -27.73 -22.72 18.92
CA THR A 769 -26.41 -23.31 18.82
C THR A 769 -25.37 -22.21 18.72
N PHE A 770 -24.35 -22.28 19.57
CA PHE A 770 -23.17 -21.44 19.48
C PHE A 770 -22.02 -22.23 18.86
N THR A 771 -21.45 -21.71 17.78
CA THR A 771 -20.42 -22.41 17.00
C THR A 771 -18.99 -22.13 17.47
N GLY A 772 -18.79 -21.24 18.46
CA GLY A 772 -17.46 -20.94 18.98
C GLY A 772 -16.83 -22.11 19.72
N LYS A 773 -15.49 -22.17 19.72
CA LYS A 773 -14.71 -23.28 20.30
C LYS A 773 -14.65 -23.26 21.84
N LYS A 774 -14.82 -22.10 22.47
CA LYS A 774 -14.78 -21.90 23.93
C LYS A 774 -16.03 -21.18 24.41
N SER A 775 -16.36 -21.31 25.69
CA SER A 775 -17.46 -20.54 26.27
C SER A 775 -17.15 -19.05 26.24
N ILE A 776 -18.16 -18.23 25.95
CA ILE A 776 -18.06 -16.77 25.87
C ILE A 776 -19.16 -16.12 26.69
N THR A 777 -18.92 -14.91 27.20
CA THR A 777 -19.95 -14.10 27.86
C THR A 777 -20.57 -13.15 26.85
N LEU A 778 -21.87 -13.30 26.61
CA LEU A 778 -22.68 -12.46 25.73
C LEU A 778 -23.66 -11.63 26.53
N VAL A 779 -24.24 -10.61 25.92
CA VAL A 779 -25.32 -9.81 26.50
C VAL A 779 -26.63 -10.32 25.93
N LEU A 780 -27.53 -10.79 26.81
CA LEU A 780 -28.89 -11.13 26.45
C LEU A 780 -29.73 -9.87 26.36
N GLU A 781 -30.37 -9.68 25.21
CA GLU A 781 -31.34 -8.62 24.95
C GLU A 781 -32.68 -9.25 24.56
N CYS A 782 -33.77 -8.53 24.82
CA CYS A 782 -35.10 -8.91 24.40
C CYS A 782 -35.80 -7.75 23.72
N VAL A 783 -36.46 -8.04 22.60
CA VAL A 783 -37.21 -7.06 21.84
C VAL A 783 -38.71 -7.26 22.09
N TYR A 784 -39.36 -6.29 22.72
CA TYR A 784 -40.74 -6.42 23.17
C TYR A 784 -41.53 -5.12 23.13
N THR A 785 -42.85 -5.24 23.29
CA THR A 785 -43.79 -4.13 23.49
C THR A 785 -44.68 -4.43 24.68
N ALA A 786 -45.05 -3.40 25.43
CA ALA A 786 -45.93 -3.52 26.59
C ALA A 786 -46.72 -2.23 26.81
N ALA A 787 -48.06 -2.32 26.93
CA ALA A 787 -48.87 -1.22 27.44
C ALA A 787 -49.03 -1.25 28.98
N ASP A 788 -48.83 -2.43 29.58
CA ASP A 788 -48.88 -2.64 31.03
C ASP A 788 -47.64 -3.39 31.51
N LYS A 789 -47.26 -3.21 32.78
CA LYS A 789 -46.15 -3.90 33.42
C LYS A 789 -46.41 -5.41 33.50
N ARG A 790 -45.68 -6.20 32.69
CA ARG A 790 -45.83 -7.67 32.60
C ARG A 790 -44.48 -8.39 32.74
N PRO A 791 -43.85 -8.37 33.92
CA PRO A 791 -42.52 -8.94 34.08
C PRO A 791 -42.52 -10.46 33.90
N VAL A 792 -41.46 -11.00 33.32
CA VAL A 792 -41.23 -12.43 33.10
C VAL A 792 -39.95 -12.91 33.79
N GLU A 793 -39.75 -14.22 33.79
CA GLU A 793 -38.50 -14.86 34.18
C GLU A 793 -37.84 -15.47 32.94
N ILE A 794 -36.52 -15.28 32.81
CA ILE A 794 -35.72 -15.92 31.77
C ILE A 794 -34.63 -16.74 32.44
N VAL A 795 -34.49 -18.01 32.04
CA VAL A 795 -33.50 -18.94 32.56
C VAL A 795 -32.63 -19.46 31.41
N ILE A 796 -31.31 -19.29 31.51
CA ILE A 796 -30.35 -19.85 30.55
C ILE A 796 -29.84 -21.20 31.06
N ASN A 797 -29.85 -22.18 30.16
CA ASN A 797 -29.49 -23.57 30.38
C ASN A 797 -30.14 -24.12 31.66
N PRO A 798 -31.48 -24.21 31.71
CA PRO A 798 -32.23 -24.52 32.94
C PRO A 798 -31.89 -25.88 33.56
N ASP A 799 -31.33 -26.79 32.77
CA ASP A 799 -30.94 -28.13 33.21
C ASP A 799 -29.51 -28.17 33.81
N ASP A 800 -28.78 -27.04 33.79
CA ASP A 800 -27.46 -26.95 34.40
C ASP A 800 -27.57 -26.98 35.94
N ALA A 801 -26.49 -27.43 36.61
CA ALA A 801 -26.45 -27.48 38.08
C ALA A 801 -26.64 -26.10 38.75
N LYS A 802 -26.29 -25.03 38.05
CA LYS A 802 -26.45 -23.63 38.46
C LYS A 802 -26.87 -22.79 37.24
N PRO A 803 -28.17 -22.77 36.89
CA PRO A 803 -28.62 -22.02 35.73
C PRO A 803 -28.56 -20.51 36.00
N GLN A 804 -28.37 -19.71 34.94
CA GLN A 804 -28.44 -18.25 35.06
C GLN A 804 -29.90 -17.81 34.95
N THR A 805 -30.45 -17.26 36.03
CA THR A 805 -31.84 -16.83 36.11
C THR A 805 -31.95 -15.32 36.23
N PHE A 806 -32.77 -14.72 35.36
CA PHE A 806 -33.14 -13.31 35.40
C PHE A 806 -34.62 -13.20 35.75
N SER A 807 -34.90 -12.80 36.98
CA SER A 807 -36.27 -12.63 37.47
C SER A 807 -36.75 -11.18 37.32
N THR A 808 -38.03 -11.01 37.02
CA THR A 808 -38.68 -9.69 36.92
C THR A 808 -38.19 -8.80 35.77
N VAL A 809 -37.83 -9.42 34.64
CA VAL A 809 -37.36 -8.72 33.43
C VAL A 809 -38.53 -8.34 32.54
N LEU A 810 -38.33 -7.42 31.58
CA LEU A 810 -39.39 -6.86 30.71
C LEU A 810 -40.49 -6.14 31.50
N ALA A 811 -40.08 -5.46 32.57
CA ALA A 811 -40.98 -4.78 33.48
C ALA A 811 -41.39 -3.37 33.00
N THR A 812 -40.74 -2.86 31.96
CA THR A 812 -40.92 -1.49 31.46
C THR A 812 -42.13 -1.40 30.53
N VAL A 813 -42.94 -0.35 30.69
CA VAL A 813 -44.05 -0.05 29.78
C VAL A 813 -43.51 0.72 28.58
N THR A 814 -43.75 0.22 27.38
CA THR A 814 -43.28 0.82 26.11
C THR A 814 -44.31 1.75 25.47
N GLY A 815 -45.52 1.82 26.03
CA GLY A 815 -46.58 2.73 25.61
C GLY A 815 -47.57 2.14 24.60
N GLY A 816 -47.51 0.83 24.32
CA GLY A 816 -48.49 0.14 23.47
C GLY A 816 -48.19 -1.34 23.24
N TRP A 817 -49.09 -2.03 22.54
CA TRP A 817 -49.02 -3.47 22.25
C TRP A 817 -48.52 -3.81 20.84
N TYR A 818 -48.29 -2.80 20.01
CA TYR A 818 -48.01 -2.96 18.59
C TYR A 818 -46.53 -2.68 18.32
N LYS A 819 -46.00 -3.25 17.23
CA LYS A 819 -44.58 -3.12 16.83
C LYS A 819 -44.08 -1.68 16.70
N ASP A 820 -44.96 -0.71 16.49
CA ASP A 820 -44.59 0.71 16.43
C ASP A 820 -44.04 1.23 17.77
N ARG A 821 -44.36 0.57 18.89
CA ARG A 821 -43.90 0.87 20.27
C ARG A 821 -42.81 -0.06 20.77
N GLN A 822 -42.13 -0.75 19.87
CA GLN A 822 -41.14 -1.76 20.22
C GLN A 822 -39.87 -1.13 20.79
N THR A 823 -39.32 -1.77 21.81
CA THR A 823 -38.01 -1.42 22.38
C THR A 823 -37.15 -2.67 22.55
N VAL A 824 -35.85 -2.44 22.75
CA VAL A 824 -34.88 -3.45 23.17
C VAL A 824 -34.60 -3.21 24.66
N GLU A 825 -34.67 -4.26 25.47
CA GLU A 825 -34.21 -4.25 26.87
C GLU A 825 -33.03 -5.21 27.03
N THR A 826 -31.94 -4.68 27.58
CA THR A 826 -30.80 -5.48 28.00
C THR A 826 -31.14 -6.20 29.30
N ILE A 827 -31.12 -7.53 29.25
CA ILE A 827 -31.49 -8.42 30.36
C ILE A 827 -30.30 -8.66 31.28
N GLY A 828 -29.13 -8.96 30.71
CA GLY A 828 -27.89 -9.16 31.45
C GLY A 828 -26.87 -10.02 30.72
N GLU A 829 -25.72 -10.23 31.35
CA GLU A 829 -24.64 -11.05 30.81
C GLU A 829 -24.91 -12.55 31.00
N VAL A 830 -24.73 -13.33 29.94
CA VAL A 830 -24.98 -14.77 29.90
C VAL A 830 -23.77 -15.52 29.36
N VAL A 831 -23.44 -16.64 29.99
CA VAL A 831 -22.37 -17.53 29.53
C VAL A 831 -22.96 -18.50 28.51
N VAL A 832 -22.45 -18.45 27.30
CA VAL A 832 -22.85 -19.31 26.19
C VAL A 832 -21.73 -20.33 25.94
N ARG A 833 -22.08 -21.62 25.97
CA ARG A 833 -21.12 -22.72 25.76
C ARG A 833 -21.09 -23.17 24.30
N PRO A 834 -19.97 -23.74 23.82
CA PRO A 834 -19.91 -24.39 22.50
C PRO A 834 -21.04 -25.41 22.31
N GLY A 835 -21.65 -25.41 21.13
CA GLY A 835 -22.77 -26.28 20.79
C GLY A 835 -24.11 -25.77 21.29
N LYS A 836 -24.96 -26.70 21.72
CA LYS A 836 -26.37 -26.45 22.06
C LYS A 836 -26.52 -25.74 23.41
N ASN A 837 -27.33 -24.69 23.41
CA ASN A 837 -27.77 -23.95 24.59
C ASN A 837 -29.30 -23.84 24.59
N THR A 838 -29.87 -23.64 25.78
CA THR A 838 -31.32 -23.51 25.96
C THR A 838 -31.64 -22.21 26.68
N LEU A 839 -32.66 -21.49 26.22
CA LEU A 839 -33.27 -20.35 26.92
C LEU A 839 -34.70 -20.75 27.29
N ARG A 840 -35.10 -20.55 28.54
CA ARG A 840 -36.47 -20.78 29.03
C ARG A 840 -37.13 -19.46 29.38
N LEU A 841 -38.25 -19.16 28.75
CA LEU A 841 -39.17 -18.11 29.15
C LEU A 841 -40.20 -18.69 30.12
N ALA A 842 -40.31 -18.12 31.32
CA ALA A 842 -41.23 -18.57 32.34
C ALA A 842 -42.09 -17.44 32.91
N LYS A 843 -43.34 -17.76 33.25
CA LYS A 843 -44.28 -16.85 33.90
C LYS A 843 -45.25 -17.64 34.78
N LYS A 844 -45.26 -17.33 36.09
CA LYS A 844 -46.13 -18.01 37.07
C LYS A 844 -47.58 -17.55 36.97
N ASP A 845 -47.80 -16.24 36.96
CA ASP A 845 -49.15 -15.63 37.00
C ASP A 845 -49.25 -14.41 36.06
N GLY A 846 -50.40 -14.26 35.41
CA GLY A 846 -50.74 -13.14 34.53
C GLY A 846 -50.13 -13.19 33.12
N PRO A 847 -50.57 -12.30 32.21
CA PRO A 847 -50.11 -12.28 30.83
C PRO A 847 -48.64 -11.86 30.69
N ILE A 848 -48.04 -12.20 29.55
CA ILE A 848 -46.70 -11.75 29.17
C ILE A 848 -46.74 -10.45 28.33
N PRO A 849 -45.62 -9.73 28.19
CA PRO A 849 -45.46 -8.71 27.17
C PRO A 849 -45.54 -9.33 25.78
N HIS A 850 -45.72 -8.51 24.75
CA HIS A 850 -45.64 -8.97 23.38
C HIS A 850 -44.18 -9.04 22.97
N ILE A 851 -43.64 -10.25 22.82
CA ILE A 851 -42.22 -10.51 22.59
C ILE A 851 -42.01 -10.85 21.12
N LEU A 852 -41.01 -10.24 20.47
CA LEU A 852 -40.66 -10.51 19.07
C LEU A 852 -39.47 -11.47 18.97
N GLU A 853 -38.41 -11.22 19.72
CA GLU A 853 -37.18 -12.00 19.67
C GLU A 853 -36.30 -11.78 20.90
N PHE A 854 -35.45 -12.76 21.16
CA PHE A 854 -34.30 -12.62 22.05
C PHE A 854 -33.03 -12.54 21.19
N ARG A 855 -32.04 -11.79 21.65
CA ARG A 855 -30.76 -11.60 20.95
C ARG A 855 -29.61 -11.80 21.92
N LEU A 856 -28.55 -12.44 21.46
CA LEU A 856 -27.28 -12.47 22.18
C LEU A 856 -26.28 -11.62 21.41
N ALA A 857 -25.91 -10.48 22.00
CA ALA A 857 -25.03 -9.49 21.41
C ALA A 857 -23.68 -9.45 22.12
N CYS A 858 -22.64 -9.01 21.41
CA CYS A 858 -21.33 -8.85 22.02
C CYS A 858 -21.39 -7.70 23.03
N ARG A 859 -20.64 -7.81 24.13
CA ARG A 859 -20.57 -6.74 25.13
C ARG A 859 -20.05 -5.44 24.52
N GLU A 860 -19.19 -5.55 23.52
CA GLU A 860 -18.67 -4.42 22.77
C GLU A 860 -19.39 -4.34 21.40
N PRO A 861 -20.20 -3.29 21.13
CA PRO A 861 -21.23 -3.27 20.08
C PRO A 861 -20.73 -3.23 18.62
N PHE A 862 -19.45 -3.52 18.40
CA PHE A 862 -18.76 -3.47 17.11
C PHE A 862 -17.94 -4.75 16.83
N PHE A 863 -17.76 -5.58 17.84
CA PHE A 863 -16.99 -6.81 17.74
C PHE A 863 -17.90 -7.96 17.36
N ASP A 864 -17.62 -8.57 16.22
CA ASP A 864 -18.28 -9.80 15.83
C ASP A 864 -17.82 -10.94 16.74
N PHE A 865 -18.72 -11.90 16.93
CA PHE A 865 -18.32 -13.21 17.45
C PHE A 865 -17.51 -13.89 16.36
N ASP A 866 -16.19 -13.98 16.55
CA ASP A 866 -15.36 -14.84 15.73
C ASP A 866 -15.43 -16.26 16.31
N PRO A 867 -16.17 -17.21 15.70
CA PRO A 867 -16.25 -18.58 16.19
C PRO A 867 -14.90 -19.32 16.05
N ASP A 868 -13.98 -18.78 15.26
CA ASP A 868 -12.66 -19.33 14.96
C ASP A 868 -11.51 -18.64 15.69
N ALA A 869 -11.72 -17.44 16.27
CA ALA A 869 -10.76 -16.78 17.15
C ALA A 869 -10.64 -17.54 18.48
N ASP A 870 -9.39 -17.80 18.87
CA ASP A 870 -9.04 -18.48 20.12
C ASP A 870 -9.31 -17.66 21.38
#